data_AF-A0A507E120-F1
#
_entry.id   AF-A0A507E120-F1
#
_cell.length_a   1.000
_cell.length_b   1.000
_cell.length_c   1.000
_cell.angle_alpha   90.00
_cell.angle_beta   90.00
_cell.angle_gamma   90.00
#
_symmetry.space_group_name_H-M   'P 1'
#
loop_
_entity.id
_entity.type
_entity.pdbx_description
1 polymer ?
#
loop_
_entity_poly.entity_id
_entity_poly.type
_entity_poly.pdbx_seq_one_letter_code
_entity_poly.pdbx_strand_id
1 'polypeptide(L)'
;MVHKQPRLAATSWRKNALAAALMAKIPSHVRLRSAVELDAGIPDILSAIAARSAASVTADLARPTSATYKEFVSVADALFDVDADGGRFPTTVTSVAVPLAQSVCITGVQWSEFPIAISDSRRRVCAKLLHALRRDIPLNGTAHPLVQAAAVWPGVPDASVPVTTKTWTLNSKFTKWQSSGLYIFPGSDVKVQFCPGVGVDATSIVGVQIGSTTDTLWDVKDADWERFPATTEYGKYWVKDGAACQYMTIKSLFGGLLFLDTQIAGNLGSITVSGNITPSPLYTGGMSVSDWQKMLDGTVSPFGEMEFEGIILSYPTAILRKSTCASNPAEMKSFYDKLMPEYYKLSGEPLRPYKERINVELQLSVGWMYAGYPIQAHNITDVQELCIHKQSIYETETINPVNNWGYYHELGHNFQKDSWTDYLDQTEVTVNIFSMQMSEIFPFSVHQFGQADFEPNGNARKLEEEWRKKSQPFGNQGTDLFMKLLYYIELRQSFGFEAFRRVFRAYEKLDKQPKTEKEMIDTWAVTFSTTVGYDISPFMTTRWKIPVSDAAAAKTKSLKAFDVGTVFGCGSDSVSFPFGLSPCAEIGVASPTALNFKMSTWATLRRGMSLVIGLEGAGAPALTSTVKVSGKDASLFSMNAVYKKSGTGGAVYLTPTALIPFDTGVTISLEFSAALPTGPLETTFWVENSTDSSLMIASKRKGALSTGNGGKTSSAGHALGFMLYSVYFVLLLSV
;
A
#
# COMPACT_ATOMS: atom_id res chain seq x y z
N MET A 1 12.70 -4.84 19.33
CA MET A 1 13.85 -4.46 18.48
C MET A 1 13.43 -3.28 17.61
N VAL A 2 13.68 -2.05 18.06
CA VAL A 2 13.53 -0.84 17.23
C VAL A 2 14.94 -0.32 17.05
N HIS A 3 15.57 -0.63 15.91
CA HIS A 3 16.75 0.13 15.54
C HIS A 3 16.28 1.55 15.24
N LYS A 4 16.88 2.52 15.94
CA LYS A 4 16.68 3.96 15.75
C LYS A 4 16.68 4.28 14.26
N GLN A 5 15.50 4.44 13.66
CA GLN A 5 15.38 5.01 12.32
C GLN A 5 15.81 6.48 12.41
N PRO A 6 16.84 6.92 11.67
CA PRO A 6 17.09 8.33 11.50
C PRO A 6 15.93 8.93 10.70
N ARG A 7 15.59 10.19 10.98
CA ARG A 7 14.58 11.03 10.35
C ARG A 7 14.72 11.13 8.82
N LEU A 8 14.46 10.06 8.07
CA LEU A 8 14.71 9.99 6.62
C LEU A 8 13.45 9.80 5.77
N ALA A 9 12.33 9.28 6.32
CA ALA A 9 11.08 9.09 5.56
C ALA A 9 10.48 10.42 5.06
N ALA A 10 10.50 11.48 5.88
CA ALA A 10 10.05 12.82 5.44
C ALA A 10 11.02 13.50 4.44
N THR A 11 12.23 12.96 4.26
CA THR A 11 13.20 13.48 3.29
C THR A 11 13.17 12.78 1.94
N SER A 12 12.50 11.63 1.78
CA SER A 12 12.49 10.90 0.49
C SER A 12 11.60 11.60 -0.56
N TRP A 13 10.42 12.07 -0.16
CA TRP A 13 9.53 12.84 -1.05
C TRP A 13 10.02 14.26 -1.29
N ARG A 14 10.56 14.92 -0.26
CA ARG A 14 11.28 16.18 -0.49
C ARG A 14 12.49 15.95 -1.36
N LYS A 15 13.23 14.85 -1.29
CA LYS A 15 14.35 14.58 -2.23
C LYS A 15 13.87 14.30 -3.64
N ASN A 16 12.71 13.67 -3.86
CA ASN A 16 12.19 13.43 -5.22
C ASN A 16 11.51 14.67 -5.84
N ALA A 17 10.74 15.44 -5.07
CA ALA A 17 10.13 16.70 -5.51
C ALA A 17 11.12 17.88 -5.52
N LEU A 18 12.08 17.93 -4.60
CA LEU A 18 13.21 18.87 -4.64
C LEU A 18 14.26 18.41 -5.65
N ALA A 19 14.41 17.12 -5.96
CA ALA A 19 15.17 16.70 -7.15
C ALA A 19 14.45 17.18 -8.39
N ALA A 20 13.13 16.98 -8.55
CA ALA A 20 12.35 17.51 -9.67
C ALA A 20 12.36 19.05 -9.76
N ALA A 21 12.39 19.77 -8.62
CA ALA A 21 12.44 21.23 -8.58
C ALA A 21 13.87 21.82 -8.67
N LEU A 22 14.91 21.13 -8.18
CA LEU A 22 16.31 21.40 -8.54
C LEU A 22 16.51 21.10 -10.02
N MET A 23 15.84 20.06 -10.53
CA MET A 23 15.88 19.67 -11.92
C MET A 23 15.32 20.76 -12.85
N ALA A 24 14.35 21.54 -12.36
CA ALA A 24 13.80 22.71 -13.03
C ALA A 24 14.56 24.04 -12.79
N LYS A 25 15.44 24.11 -11.78
CA LYS A 25 16.25 25.31 -11.44
C LYS A 25 17.69 25.24 -11.93
N ILE A 26 18.16 24.06 -12.33
CA ILE A 26 19.42 23.90 -13.04
C ILE A 26 19.17 24.41 -14.47
N PRO A 27 19.87 25.46 -14.91
CA PRO A 27 19.62 26.01 -16.22
C PRO A 27 19.89 24.94 -17.29
N SER A 28 19.09 24.97 -18.36
CA SER A 28 19.00 23.94 -19.40
C SER A 28 20.32 23.59 -20.12
N HIS A 29 21.40 24.31 -19.86
CA HIS A 29 22.74 24.02 -20.36
C HIS A 29 23.58 23.09 -19.44
N VAL A 30 23.02 22.62 -18.32
CA VAL A 30 23.69 21.66 -17.39
C VAL A 30 23.01 20.28 -17.41
N ARG A 31 22.02 20.08 -18.29
CA ARG A 31 21.29 18.82 -18.44
C ARG A 31 21.16 18.51 -19.90
N LEU A 32 21.49 17.28 -20.26
CA LEU A 32 21.65 16.73 -21.61
C LEU A 32 23.06 16.91 -22.17
N ARG A 33 24.03 16.15 -21.67
CA ARG A 33 25.13 15.76 -22.56
C ARG A 33 24.58 14.76 -23.56
N SER A 34 24.10 15.25 -24.69
CA SER A 34 23.77 14.37 -25.82
C SER A 34 25.01 13.58 -26.26
N ALA A 35 24.85 12.51 -27.04
CA ALA A 35 25.98 11.81 -27.65
C ALA A 35 26.90 12.76 -28.46
N VAL A 36 26.38 13.91 -28.90
CA VAL A 36 27.13 14.99 -29.59
C VAL A 36 27.98 15.82 -28.61
N GLU A 37 27.54 16.01 -27.35
CA GLU A 37 28.32 16.74 -26.33
C GLU A 37 29.44 15.89 -25.72
N LEU A 38 29.37 14.56 -25.80
CA LEU A 38 30.49 13.69 -25.44
C LEU A 38 31.74 14.00 -26.28
N ASP A 39 31.60 14.40 -27.54
CA ASP A 39 32.75 14.74 -28.40
C ASP A 39 33.51 16.00 -27.93
N ALA A 40 32.92 16.85 -27.09
CA ALA A 40 33.56 18.03 -26.53
C ALA A 40 34.35 17.70 -25.23
N GLY A 41 35.50 17.04 -25.38
CA GLY A 41 36.55 16.92 -24.35
C GLY A 41 36.56 15.63 -23.52
N ILE A 42 35.50 14.80 -23.54
CA ILE A 42 35.55 13.46 -22.90
C ILE A 42 36.57 12.53 -23.60
N PRO A 43 36.68 12.49 -24.95
CA PRO A 43 37.73 11.74 -25.64
C PRO A 43 39.14 12.12 -25.20
N ASP A 44 39.40 13.41 -24.94
CA ASP A 44 40.71 13.90 -24.52
C ASP A 44 41.04 13.44 -23.10
N ILE A 45 40.09 13.55 -22.17
CA ILE A 45 40.25 13.06 -20.79
C ILE A 45 40.45 11.54 -20.79
N LEU A 46 39.64 10.79 -21.55
CA LEU A 46 39.78 9.34 -21.70
C LEU A 46 41.16 8.97 -22.24
N SER A 47 41.63 9.68 -23.28
CA SER A 47 42.94 9.44 -23.88
C SER A 47 44.09 9.77 -22.92
N ALA A 48 43.96 10.85 -22.15
CA ALA A 48 44.94 11.23 -21.13
C ALA A 48 45.03 10.18 -20.01
N ILE A 49 43.89 9.66 -19.56
CA ILE A 49 43.86 8.56 -18.57
C ILE A 49 44.46 7.28 -19.18
N ALA A 50 44.06 6.92 -20.41
CA ALA A 50 44.51 5.71 -21.10
C ALA A 50 46.01 5.74 -21.46
N ALA A 51 46.63 6.91 -21.57
CA ALA A 51 48.07 7.05 -21.79
C ALA A 51 48.91 6.66 -20.55
N ARG A 52 48.28 6.51 -19.37
CA ARG A 52 48.94 6.10 -18.12
C ARG A 52 48.94 4.58 -18.00
N SER A 53 49.88 4.02 -17.23
CA SER A 53 49.87 2.57 -17.01
C SER A 53 48.65 2.13 -16.20
N ALA A 54 48.08 0.97 -16.54
CA ALA A 54 46.90 0.43 -15.84
C ALA A 54 47.13 0.27 -14.32
N ALA A 55 48.35 -0.07 -13.91
CA ALA A 55 48.73 -0.15 -12.50
C ALA A 55 48.67 1.21 -11.79
N SER A 56 49.12 2.27 -12.45
CA SER A 56 49.08 3.64 -11.93
C SER A 56 47.64 4.15 -11.80
N VAL A 57 46.82 3.95 -12.84
CA VAL A 57 45.39 4.31 -12.79
C VAL A 57 44.68 3.52 -11.69
N THR A 58 44.93 2.21 -11.59
CA THR A 58 44.37 1.36 -10.53
C THR A 58 44.70 1.86 -9.12
N ALA A 59 45.96 2.24 -8.87
CA ALA A 59 46.39 2.79 -7.58
C ALA A 59 45.74 4.16 -7.28
N ASP A 60 45.49 4.97 -8.30
CA ASP A 60 44.77 6.24 -8.15
C ASP A 60 43.28 6.03 -7.89
N LEU A 61 42.65 5.03 -8.50
CA LEU A 61 41.23 4.73 -8.29
C LEU A 61 40.92 4.27 -6.86
N ALA A 62 41.92 3.73 -6.15
CA ALA A 62 41.83 3.41 -4.73
C ALA A 62 41.99 4.64 -3.81
N ARG A 63 42.27 5.83 -4.36
CA ARG A 63 42.48 7.08 -3.62
C ARG A 63 41.52 8.18 -4.10
N PRO A 64 40.36 8.36 -3.43
CA PRO A 64 39.35 9.35 -3.83
C PRO A 64 39.85 10.80 -3.94
N THR A 65 40.97 11.12 -3.28
CA THR A 65 41.60 12.44 -3.29
C THR A 65 42.44 12.71 -4.53
N SER A 66 42.79 11.68 -5.32
CA SER A 66 43.65 11.82 -6.50
C SER A 66 42.94 12.58 -7.63
N ALA A 67 43.72 13.35 -8.41
CA ALA A 67 43.18 14.08 -9.57
C ALA A 67 42.59 13.10 -10.61
N THR A 68 43.32 12.03 -10.90
CA THR A 68 42.89 10.96 -11.80
C THR A 68 41.55 10.35 -11.38
N TYR A 69 41.34 10.09 -10.08
CA TYR A 69 40.07 9.56 -9.61
C TYR A 69 38.91 10.51 -9.94
N LYS A 70 39.09 11.82 -9.71
CA LYS A 70 38.07 12.83 -10.01
C LYS A 70 37.78 12.92 -11.51
N GLU A 71 38.80 12.86 -12.35
CA GLU A 71 38.65 12.81 -13.80
C GLU A 71 37.92 11.55 -14.26
N PHE A 72 38.27 10.39 -13.70
CA PHE A 72 37.63 9.11 -14.01
C PHE A 72 36.16 9.08 -13.57
N VAL A 73 35.83 9.63 -12.39
CA VAL A 73 34.45 9.80 -11.93
C VAL A 73 33.67 10.69 -12.90
N SER A 74 34.23 11.83 -13.32
CA SER A 74 33.59 12.73 -14.28
C SER A 74 33.26 12.02 -15.60
N VAL A 75 34.19 11.20 -16.10
CA VAL A 75 33.97 10.37 -17.30
C VAL A 75 32.88 9.33 -17.06
N ALA A 76 32.95 8.58 -15.95
CA ALA A 76 31.96 7.55 -15.63
C ALA A 76 30.55 8.15 -15.44
N ASP A 77 30.44 9.32 -14.82
CA ASP A 77 29.20 10.07 -14.65
C ASP A 77 28.63 10.51 -16.01
N ALA A 78 29.46 11.12 -16.86
CA ALA A 78 29.04 11.58 -18.19
C ALA A 78 28.56 10.42 -19.09
N LEU A 79 29.25 9.28 -19.07
CA LEU A 79 28.84 8.11 -19.85
C LEU A 79 27.56 7.48 -19.28
N PHE A 80 27.43 7.43 -17.95
CA PHE A 80 26.24 6.90 -17.30
C PHE A 80 24.99 7.72 -17.62
N ASP A 81 25.08 9.05 -17.60
CA ASP A 81 23.97 9.94 -17.93
C ASP A 81 23.50 9.74 -19.38
N VAL A 82 24.42 9.59 -20.33
CA VAL A 82 24.10 9.35 -21.75
C VAL A 82 23.43 7.98 -21.96
N ASP A 83 23.89 6.93 -21.28
CA ASP A 83 23.25 5.61 -21.39
C ASP A 83 21.84 5.60 -20.79
N ALA A 84 21.64 6.31 -19.66
CA ALA A 84 20.34 6.46 -19.02
C ALA A 84 19.30 7.09 -19.97
N ASP A 85 19.73 7.99 -20.86
CA ASP A 85 18.89 8.60 -21.91
C ASP A 85 18.67 7.67 -23.12
N GLY A 86 19.20 6.44 -23.09
CA GLY A 86 19.12 5.47 -24.19
C GLY A 86 20.08 5.77 -25.35
N GLY A 87 21.07 6.63 -25.12
CA GLY A 87 22.08 7.01 -26.11
C GLY A 87 23.00 5.86 -26.49
N ARG A 88 23.59 5.95 -27.69
CA ARG A 88 24.75 5.14 -28.10
C ARG A 88 25.98 6.03 -28.09
N PHE A 89 27.10 5.47 -27.64
CA PHE A 89 28.36 6.20 -27.63
C PHE A 89 28.99 6.23 -29.03
N PRO A 90 29.62 7.35 -29.43
CA PRO A 90 30.44 7.40 -30.63
C PRO A 90 31.61 6.42 -30.56
N THR A 91 32.05 5.91 -31.71
CA THR A 91 33.20 4.99 -31.79
C THR A 91 34.47 5.59 -31.18
N THR A 92 34.66 6.91 -31.30
CA THR A 92 35.77 7.68 -30.71
C THR A 92 35.84 7.54 -29.18
N VAL A 93 34.69 7.39 -28.52
CA VAL A 93 34.59 7.16 -27.08
C VAL A 93 34.80 5.69 -26.76
N THR A 94 34.07 4.79 -27.43
CA THR A 94 34.11 3.35 -27.10
C THR A 94 35.47 2.71 -27.38
N SER A 95 36.20 3.17 -28.40
CA SER A 95 37.52 2.64 -28.75
C SER A 95 38.58 2.88 -27.68
N VAL A 96 38.36 3.84 -26.76
CA VAL A 96 39.26 4.14 -25.65
C VAL A 96 38.67 3.65 -24.33
N ALA A 97 37.38 3.93 -24.08
CA ALA A 97 36.72 3.62 -22.82
C ALA A 97 36.62 2.10 -22.56
N VAL A 98 36.35 1.29 -23.60
CA VAL A 98 36.23 -0.17 -23.44
C VAL A 98 37.57 -0.83 -23.08
N PRO A 99 38.69 -0.60 -23.79
CA PRO A 99 39.99 -1.10 -23.38
C PRO A 99 40.43 -0.60 -22.00
N LEU A 100 40.16 0.67 -21.69
CA LEU A 100 40.44 1.24 -20.37
C LEU A 100 39.70 0.45 -19.29
N ALA A 101 38.37 0.28 -19.42
CA ALA A 101 37.56 -0.49 -18.49
C ALA A 101 38.07 -1.93 -18.33
N GLN A 102 38.45 -2.61 -19.42
CA GLN A 102 39.05 -3.95 -19.38
C GLN A 102 40.32 -3.99 -18.52
N SER A 103 41.20 -2.99 -18.67
CA SER A 103 42.47 -2.95 -17.96
C SER A 103 42.36 -2.57 -16.48
N VAL A 104 41.46 -1.66 -16.11
CA VAL A 104 41.40 -1.09 -14.73
C VAL A 104 40.19 -1.54 -13.92
N CYS A 105 39.09 -1.90 -14.57
CA CYS A 105 37.82 -2.26 -13.92
C CYS A 105 37.48 -3.76 -14.00
N ILE A 106 38.07 -4.48 -14.94
CA ILE A 106 37.86 -5.93 -15.09
C ILE A 106 39.06 -6.71 -14.53
N THR A 107 40.26 -6.39 -15.02
CA THR A 107 41.47 -7.13 -14.65
C THR A 107 41.79 -6.98 -13.16
N GLY A 108 41.87 -8.11 -12.45
CA GLY A 108 42.23 -8.15 -11.03
C GLY A 108 41.18 -7.56 -10.08
N VAL A 109 39.91 -7.50 -10.50
CA VAL A 109 38.78 -7.08 -9.65
C VAL A 109 37.86 -8.28 -9.42
N GLN A 110 37.55 -8.57 -8.16
CA GLN A 110 36.67 -9.68 -7.77
C GLN A 110 35.20 -9.23 -7.80
N TRP A 111 34.53 -9.43 -8.93
CA TRP A 111 33.12 -9.04 -9.08
C TRP A 111 32.11 -10.06 -8.54
N SER A 112 32.59 -11.22 -8.09
CA SER A 112 31.80 -12.20 -7.35
C SER A 112 31.82 -12.01 -5.82
N GLU A 113 32.62 -11.08 -5.30
CA GLU A 113 32.73 -10.82 -3.87
C GLU A 113 31.88 -9.62 -3.47
N PHE A 114 30.90 -9.82 -2.60
CA PHE A 114 30.06 -8.76 -2.04
C PHE A 114 30.07 -8.84 -0.50
N PRO A 115 29.90 -7.70 0.20
CA PRO A 115 29.55 -6.39 -0.34
C PRO A 115 30.69 -5.62 -1.04
N ILE A 116 30.33 -4.66 -1.89
CA ILE A 116 31.21 -3.55 -2.31
C ILE A 116 31.19 -2.50 -1.20
N ALA A 117 32.25 -2.49 -0.40
CA ALA A 117 32.40 -1.57 0.73
C ALA A 117 32.28 -0.09 0.32
N ILE A 118 31.78 0.75 1.22
CA ILE A 118 31.76 2.21 1.09
C ILE A 118 33.16 2.79 0.86
N SER A 119 34.17 2.16 1.46
CA SER A 119 35.58 2.53 1.28
C SER A 119 36.20 2.04 -0.03
N ASP A 120 35.55 1.14 -0.77
CA ASP A 120 36.08 0.62 -2.04
C ASP A 120 35.72 1.55 -3.21
N SER A 121 36.45 2.66 -3.29
CA SER A 121 36.25 3.67 -4.32
C SER A 121 36.50 3.14 -5.74
N ARG A 122 37.44 2.19 -5.90
CA ARG A 122 37.76 1.60 -7.21
C ARG A 122 36.58 0.79 -7.72
N ARG A 123 36.05 -0.15 -6.94
CA ARG A 123 34.92 -0.98 -7.38
C ARG A 123 33.67 -0.13 -7.60
N ARG A 124 33.42 0.89 -6.78
CA ARG A 124 32.25 1.77 -6.96
C ARG A 124 32.26 2.54 -8.27
N VAL A 125 33.37 3.23 -8.58
CA VAL A 125 33.46 3.99 -9.84
C VAL A 125 33.52 3.06 -11.05
N CYS A 126 34.18 1.91 -10.92
CA CYS A 126 34.20 0.90 -11.96
C CYS A 126 32.84 0.27 -12.21
N ALA A 127 32.00 0.06 -11.20
CA ALA A 127 30.65 -0.46 -11.37
C ALA A 127 29.82 0.50 -12.24
N LYS A 128 29.93 1.80 -11.98
CA LYS A 128 29.26 2.83 -12.77
C LYS A 128 29.73 2.84 -14.23
N LEU A 129 31.05 2.80 -14.46
CA LEU A 129 31.62 2.75 -15.81
C LEU A 129 31.22 1.47 -16.57
N LEU A 130 31.32 0.30 -15.92
CA LEU A 130 30.95 -0.99 -16.52
C LEU A 130 29.46 -1.03 -16.84
N HIS A 131 28.60 -0.47 -15.99
CA HIS A 131 27.18 -0.36 -16.28
C HIS A 131 26.94 0.55 -17.48
N ALA A 132 27.56 1.73 -17.54
CA ALA A 132 27.42 2.65 -18.67
C ALA A 132 27.82 1.98 -20.00
N LEU A 133 28.96 1.29 -20.04
CA LEU A 133 29.51 0.65 -21.24
C LEU A 133 28.92 -0.74 -21.54
N ARG A 134 27.90 -1.18 -20.81
CA ARG A 134 27.45 -2.58 -20.79
C ARG A 134 26.96 -3.12 -22.13
N ARG A 135 26.55 -2.23 -23.04
CA ARG A 135 26.11 -2.57 -24.40
C ARG A 135 27.28 -2.75 -25.38
N ASP A 136 28.42 -2.12 -25.09
CA ASP A 136 29.60 -2.05 -25.96
C ASP A 136 30.71 -3.01 -25.52
N ILE A 137 30.75 -3.40 -24.24
CA ILE A 137 31.70 -4.40 -23.75
C ILE A 137 31.26 -5.79 -24.27
N PRO A 138 32.14 -6.53 -24.97
CA PRO A 138 31.84 -7.88 -25.40
C PRO A 138 31.55 -8.81 -24.23
N LEU A 139 30.48 -9.60 -24.35
CA LEU A 139 30.18 -10.67 -23.40
C LEU A 139 31.20 -11.80 -23.59
N ASN A 140 32.24 -11.83 -22.78
CA ASN A 140 33.21 -12.93 -22.71
C ASN A 140 32.68 -14.10 -21.85
N GLY A 141 31.38 -14.42 -21.97
CA GLY A 141 30.71 -15.45 -21.17
C GLY A 141 30.86 -15.24 -19.66
N THR A 142 31.15 -16.32 -18.92
CA THR A 142 31.26 -16.34 -17.45
C THR A 142 32.46 -15.55 -16.89
N ALA A 143 33.42 -15.19 -17.73
CA ALA A 143 34.56 -14.34 -17.33
C ALA A 143 34.19 -12.84 -17.26
N HIS A 144 33.02 -12.46 -17.78
CA HIS A 144 32.60 -11.06 -17.76
C HIS A 144 32.21 -10.64 -16.33
N PRO A 145 32.74 -9.52 -15.80
CA PRO A 145 32.55 -9.15 -14.40
C PRO A 145 31.10 -8.88 -13.99
N LEU A 146 30.29 -8.30 -14.88
CA LEU A 146 28.85 -8.16 -14.62
C LEU A 146 28.12 -9.52 -14.55
N VAL A 147 28.63 -10.54 -15.26
CA VAL A 147 28.12 -11.91 -15.20
C VAL A 147 28.57 -12.60 -13.91
N GLN A 148 29.77 -12.30 -13.42
CA GLN A 148 30.25 -12.79 -12.12
C GLN A 148 29.41 -12.23 -10.96
N ALA A 149 29.01 -10.96 -11.03
CA ALA A 149 28.15 -10.35 -10.02
C ALA A 149 26.77 -11.02 -9.93
N ALA A 150 26.29 -11.61 -11.03
CA ALA A 150 25.05 -12.39 -11.06
C ALA A 150 25.08 -13.60 -10.11
N ALA A 151 26.25 -14.13 -9.76
CA ALA A 151 26.37 -15.25 -8.84
C ALA A 151 25.90 -14.89 -7.42
N VAL A 152 26.02 -13.61 -7.03
CA VAL A 152 25.48 -13.11 -5.75
C VAL A 152 24.02 -12.70 -5.91
N TRP A 153 23.69 -11.94 -6.96
CA TRP A 153 22.32 -11.50 -7.22
C TRP A 153 22.11 -11.16 -8.70
N PRO A 154 21.01 -11.58 -9.34
CA PRO A 154 19.86 -12.35 -8.82
C PRO A 154 20.08 -13.87 -8.69
N GLY A 155 21.26 -14.36 -9.07
CA GLY A 155 21.64 -15.78 -9.03
C GLY A 155 21.90 -16.36 -10.41
N VAL A 156 22.61 -17.49 -10.44
CA VAL A 156 22.91 -18.25 -11.67
C VAL A 156 22.18 -19.58 -11.59
N PRO A 157 21.34 -19.95 -12.58
CA PRO A 157 20.73 -21.27 -12.58
C PRO A 157 21.77 -22.37 -12.72
N ASP A 158 21.49 -23.54 -12.14
CA ASP A 158 22.30 -24.73 -12.43
C ASP A 158 22.16 -25.11 -13.92
N ALA A 159 23.28 -25.40 -14.59
CA ALA A 159 23.38 -25.58 -16.03
C ALA A 159 22.81 -26.92 -16.53
N SER A 160 22.13 -27.66 -15.66
CA SER A 160 21.69 -29.03 -15.92
C SER A 160 20.47 -29.11 -16.85
N VAL A 161 19.61 -28.08 -16.94
CA VAL A 161 18.43 -28.07 -17.84
C VAL A 161 18.15 -26.68 -18.46
N PRO A 162 18.95 -26.24 -19.46
CA PRO A 162 18.59 -25.09 -20.28
C PRO A 162 17.56 -25.49 -21.34
N VAL A 163 16.49 -24.70 -21.45
CA VAL A 163 15.65 -24.64 -22.66
C VAL A 163 16.35 -23.70 -23.64
N THR A 164 16.39 -24.07 -24.92
CA THR A 164 17.04 -23.24 -25.94
C THR A 164 16.04 -22.32 -26.67
N THR A 165 14.78 -22.74 -26.75
CA THR A 165 13.69 -21.99 -27.38
C THR A 165 12.35 -22.30 -26.70
N LYS A 166 11.54 -21.27 -26.42
CA LYS A 166 10.14 -21.39 -25.97
C LYS A 166 9.25 -20.50 -26.84
N THR A 167 8.17 -21.06 -27.35
CA THR A 167 7.13 -20.34 -28.09
C THR A 167 5.80 -20.48 -27.39
N TRP A 168 5.04 -19.38 -27.27
CA TRP A 168 3.69 -19.40 -26.74
C TRP A 168 2.83 -18.28 -27.30
N THR A 169 1.52 -18.40 -27.15
CA THR A 169 0.57 -17.34 -27.46
C THR A 169 0.54 -16.32 -26.32
N LEU A 170 0.78 -15.04 -26.63
CA LEU A 170 0.65 -13.94 -25.69
C LEU A 170 -0.81 -13.50 -25.63
N ASN A 171 -1.59 -14.22 -24.84
CA ASN A 171 -2.97 -13.85 -24.52
C ASN A 171 -3.02 -13.31 -23.10
N SER A 172 -3.09 -11.98 -22.97
CA SER A 172 -3.08 -11.32 -21.67
C SER A 172 -4.47 -10.81 -21.31
N LYS A 173 -4.94 -11.13 -20.11
CA LYS A 173 -6.13 -10.45 -19.55
C LYS A 173 -5.80 -9.04 -19.05
N PHE A 174 -4.51 -8.74 -18.89
CA PHE A 174 -4.00 -7.58 -18.20
C PHE A 174 -3.02 -6.78 -19.08
N THR A 175 -2.81 -5.52 -18.76
CA THR A 175 -1.69 -4.71 -19.23
C THR A 175 -0.53 -4.84 -18.24
N LYS A 176 0.58 -4.14 -18.54
CA LYS A 176 1.86 -4.19 -17.84
C LYS A 176 2.55 -5.57 -17.90
N TRP A 177 3.44 -5.84 -16.95
CA TRP A 177 4.29 -7.03 -16.90
C TRP A 177 3.53 -8.35 -16.78
N GLN A 178 3.62 -9.16 -17.82
CA GLN A 178 3.18 -10.54 -17.88
C GLN A 178 4.34 -11.47 -17.53
N SER A 179 4.12 -12.33 -16.54
CA SER A 179 5.07 -13.38 -16.15
C SER A 179 5.18 -14.44 -17.23
N SER A 180 6.41 -14.75 -17.65
CA SER A 180 6.65 -15.74 -18.72
C SER A 180 6.90 -17.18 -18.21
N GLY A 181 7.13 -17.33 -16.90
CA GLY A 181 7.63 -18.58 -16.30
C GLY A 181 9.01 -18.97 -16.84
N LEU A 182 9.83 -18.00 -17.23
CA LEU A 182 11.20 -18.19 -17.71
C LEU A 182 12.18 -17.38 -16.90
N TYR A 183 13.37 -17.94 -16.72
CA TYR A 183 14.55 -17.25 -16.23
C TYR A 183 15.62 -17.25 -17.32
N ILE A 184 16.25 -16.10 -17.52
CA ILE A 184 17.34 -15.90 -18.47
C ILE A 184 18.67 -16.08 -17.74
N PHE A 185 19.59 -16.87 -18.30
CA PHE A 185 20.93 -17.01 -17.71
C PHE A 185 21.74 -15.71 -17.85
N PRO A 186 22.57 -15.36 -16.85
CA PRO A 186 23.50 -14.24 -16.97
C PRO A 186 24.50 -14.47 -18.11
N GLY A 187 24.95 -13.38 -18.74
CA GLY A 187 25.86 -13.40 -19.88
C GLY A 187 25.25 -13.92 -21.18
N SER A 188 23.92 -13.96 -21.30
CA SER A 188 23.22 -14.54 -22.45
C SER A 188 22.62 -13.48 -23.36
N ASP A 189 22.87 -13.60 -24.66
CA ASP A 189 22.11 -12.88 -25.68
C ASP A 189 20.82 -13.66 -25.97
N VAL A 190 19.67 -13.05 -25.66
CA VAL A 190 18.36 -13.66 -25.90
C VAL A 190 17.70 -13.01 -27.09
N LYS A 191 17.30 -13.83 -28.05
CA LYS A 191 16.49 -13.42 -29.20
C LYS A 191 15.03 -13.54 -28.84
N VAL A 192 14.31 -12.44 -28.90
CA VAL A 192 12.86 -12.41 -28.77
C VAL A 192 12.28 -12.13 -30.15
N GLN A 193 11.31 -12.94 -30.54
CA GLN A 193 10.53 -12.79 -31.75
C GLN A 193 9.07 -12.61 -31.36
N PHE A 194 8.47 -11.51 -31.77
CA PHE A 194 7.07 -11.22 -31.58
C PHE A 194 6.34 -11.23 -32.93
N CYS A 195 5.36 -12.12 -33.09
CA CYS A 195 4.49 -12.17 -34.26
C CYS A 195 3.11 -11.63 -33.85
N PRO A 196 2.73 -10.42 -34.28
CA PRO A 196 1.47 -9.79 -33.89
C PRO A 196 0.25 -10.61 -34.31
N GLY A 197 -0.78 -10.62 -33.46
CA GLY A 197 -2.10 -11.15 -33.79
C GLY A 197 -2.88 -10.23 -34.74
N VAL A 198 -4.03 -10.71 -35.22
CA VAL A 198 -4.93 -9.90 -36.05
C VAL A 198 -5.45 -8.71 -35.25
N GLY A 199 -5.31 -7.49 -35.79
CA GLY A 199 -5.76 -6.25 -35.15
C GLY A 199 -4.79 -5.68 -34.11
N VAL A 200 -3.60 -6.27 -33.96
CA VAL A 200 -2.52 -5.72 -33.14
C VAL A 200 -1.73 -4.72 -33.98
N ASP A 201 -1.72 -3.46 -33.54
CA ASP A 201 -1.16 -2.32 -34.28
C ASP A 201 -0.07 -1.61 -33.47
N ALA A 202 0.42 -0.47 -33.96
CA ALA A 202 1.49 0.28 -33.32
C ALA A 202 1.18 0.85 -31.92
N THR A 203 -0.08 0.87 -31.50
CA THR A 203 -0.46 1.24 -30.12
C THR A 203 -0.21 0.11 -29.13
N SER A 204 0.01 -1.11 -29.63
CA SER A 204 0.24 -2.32 -28.86
C SER A 204 1.72 -2.49 -28.52
N ILE A 205 2.31 -1.56 -27.77
CA ILE A 205 3.73 -1.66 -27.37
C ILE A 205 3.90 -2.92 -26.49
N VAL A 206 4.89 -3.74 -26.84
CA VAL A 206 5.33 -4.88 -26.04
C VAL A 206 6.75 -4.60 -25.59
N GLY A 207 6.96 -4.37 -24.30
CA GLY A 207 8.28 -4.35 -23.68
C GLY A 207 8.75 -5.75 -23.30
N VAL A 208 10.04 -5.90 -23.14
CA VAL A 208 10.65 -7.09 -22.56
C VAL A 208 11.58 -6.64 -21.45
N GLN A 209 11.43 -7.25 -20.28
CA GLN A 209 12.28 -7.00 -19.14
C GLN A 209 12.91 -8.30 -18.65
N ILE A 210 14.17 -8.21 -18.22
CA ILE A 210 14.90 -9.29 -17.57
C ILE A 210 15.31 -8.79 -16.19
N GLY A 211 14.77 -9.41 -15.13
CA GLY A 211 14.89 -8.95 -13.75
C GLY A 211 13.56 -8.44 -13.21
N SER A 212 13.27 -8.75 -11.94
CA SER A 212 12.00 -8.44 -11.27
C SER A 212 12.02 -7.13 -10.47
N THR A 213 13.12 -6.39 -10.51
CA THR A 213 13.29 -5.15 -9.74
C THR A 213 13.37 -3.91 -10.61
N THR A 214 12.94 -2.79 -10.05
CA THR A 214 13.19 -1.44 -10.57
C THR A 214 14.08 -0.63 -9.64
N ASP A 215 14.52 -1.22 -8.52
CA ASP A 215 15.37 -0.57 -7.55
C ASP A 215 16.81 -0.45 -8.05
N THR A 216 17.48 0.65 -7.69
CA THR A 216 18.91 0.81 -7.96
C THR A 216 19.66 1.37 -6.77
N LEU A 217 20.89 0.88 -6.54
CA LEU A 217 21.72 1.32 -5.41
C LEU A 217 22.64 2.51 -5.75
N TRP A 218 22.49 3.12 -6.94
CA TRP A 218 23.39 4.19 -7.39
C TRP A 218 23.41 5.40 -6.46
N ASP A 219 22.28 5.68 -5.78
CA ASP A 219 22.15 6.76 -4.82
C ASP A 219 22.48 6.37 -3.37
N VAL A 220 22.81 5.09 -3.11
CA VAL A 220 23.25 4.61 -1.80
C VAL A 220 24.72 4.96 -1.60
N LYS A 221 24.98 6.08 -0.94
CA LYS A 221 26.32 6.64 -0.76
C LYS A 221 26.93 6.38 0.62
N ASP A 222 26.10 6.05 1.59
CA ASP A 222 26.41 5.95 3.02
C ASP A 222 26.32 4.52 3.58
N ALA A 223 26.19 3.52 2.70
CA ALA A 223 26.22 2.10 3.05
C ALA A 223 26.94 1.29 1.98
N ASP A 224 27.38 0.09 2.36
CA ASP A 224 27.95 -0.91 1.47
C ASP A 224 26.90 -1.39 0.45
N TRP A 225 27.35 -1.81 -0.74
CA TRP A 225 26.46 -2.43 -1.74
C TRP A 225 26.57 -3.95 -1.66
N GLU A 226 25.53 -4.62 -1.21
CA GLU A 226 25.41 -6.09 -1.10
C GLU A 226 25.15 -6.77 -2.45
N ARG A 227 24.74 -6.00 -3.46
CA ARG A 227 24.61 -6.45 -4.85
C ARG A 227 25.10 -5.40 -5.82
N PHE A 228 25.21 -5.79 -7.10
CA PHE A 228 25.46 -4.81 -8.14
C PHE A 228 24.31 -3.77 -8.17
N PRO A 229 24.60 -2.46 -8.33
CA PRO A 229 23.58 -1.43 -8.12
C PRO A 229 22.35 -1.52 -9.00
N ALA A 230 22.48 -1.96 -10.26
CA ALA A 230 21.35 -2.21 -11.15
C ALA A 230 21.49 -3.57 -11.83
N THR A 231 20.49 -4.45 -11.64
CA THR A 231 20.49 -5.83 -12.13
C THR A 231 19.38 -6.14 -13.14
N THR A 232 18.61 -5.13 -13.56
CA THR A 232 17.50 -5.28 -14.50
C THR A 232 17.89 -4.74 -15.87
N GLU A 233 17.60 -5.51 -16.91
CA GLU A 233 17.73 -5.11 -18.31
C GLU A 233 16.35 -4.96 -18.93
N TYR A 234 16.17 -3.95 -19.79
CA TYR A 234 14.88 -3.63 -20.38
C TYR A 234 15.01 -3.20 -21.84
N GLY A 235 14.05 -3.60 -22.68
CA GLY A 235 13.92 -3.14 -24.05
C GLY A 235 12.47 -3.08 -24.52
N LYS A 236 12.16 -2.24 -25.52
CA LYS A 236 10.79 -2.06 -26.05
C LYS A 236 10.68 -2.45 -27.52
N TYR A 237 9.56 -3.07 -27.88
CA TYR A 237 9.05 -3.12 -29.24
C TYR A 237 8.01 -2.02 -29.47
N TRP A 238 8.15 -1.33 -30.59
CA TRP A 238 7.03 -0.63 -31.21
C TRP A 238 6.49 -1.57 -32.28
N VAL A 239 5.27 -2.08 -32.07
CA VAL A 239 4.65 -2.87 -33.12
C VAL A 239 4.51 -1.96 -34.34
N LYS A 240 4.87 -2.43 -35.53
CA LYS A 240 4.61 -1.67 -36.77
C LYS A 240 3.26 -2.12 -37.33
N ASP A 241 2.49 -1.19 -37.88
CA ASP A 241 1.20 -1.53 -38.50
C ASP A 241 1.39 -2.53 -39.65
N GLY A 242 0.54 -3.57 -39.68
CA GLY A 242 0.62 -4.63 -40.68
C GLY A 242 1.90 -5.48 -40.63
N ALA A 243 2.65 -5.44 -39.53
CA ALA A 243 3.94 -6.10 -39.44
C ALA A 243 3.84 -7.63 -39.42
N ALA A 244 4.74 -8.26 -40.16
CA ALA A 244 5.17 -9.63 -39.91
C ALA A 244 5.90 -9.75 -38.55
N CYS A 245 6.41 -10.94 -38.24
CA CYS A 245 7.18 -11.16 -37.01
C CYS A 245 8.37 -10.19 -36.87
N GLN A 246 8.51 -9.57 -35.71
CA GLN A 246 9.56 -8.64 -35.33
C GLN A 246 10.56 -9.33 -34.39
N TYR A 247 11.83 -8.94 -34.46
CA TYR A 247 12.91 -9.56 -33.70
C TYR A 247 13.71 -8.53 -32.92
N MET A 248 14.18 -8.91 -31.74
CA MET A 248 15.18 -8.16 -31.00
C MET A 248 16.16 -9.12 -30.32
N THR A 249 17.35 -8.62 -30.05
CA THR A 249 18.31 -9.29 -29.16
C THR A 249 18.44 -8.44 -27.91
N ILE A 250 18.24 -9.04 -26.74
CA ILE A 250 18.48 -8.40 -25.45
C ILE A 250 19.68 -9.08 -24.83
N LYS A 251 20.66 -8.28 -24.41
CA LYS A 251 21.79 -8.77 -23.62
C LYS A 251 21.33 -8.92 -22.17
N SER A 252 21.38 -10.12 -21.63
CA SER A 252 21.15 -10.36 -20.21
C SER A 252 22.49 -10.48 -19.50
N LEU A 253 22.89 -9.43 -18.80
CA LEU A 253 24.18 -9.40 -18.10
C LEU A 253 24.09 -10.15 -16.78
N PHE A 254 23.05 -9.85 -16.00
CA PHE A 254 22.84 -10.39 -14.65
C PHE A 254 21.92 -11.61 -14.62
N GLY A 255 21.25 -11.94 -15.72
CA GLY A 255 20.17 -12.93 -15.68
C GLY A 255 18.95 -12.39 -14.94
N GLY A 256 17.88 -13.19 -14.88
CA GLY A 256 16.67 -12.80 -14.15
C GLY A 256 15.40 -13.37 -14.77
N LEU A 257 14.28 -13.18 -14.06
CA LEU A 257 12.95 -13.48 -14.57
C LEU A 257 12.65 -12.66 -15.83
N LEU A 258 12.05 -13.30 -16.83
CA LEU A 258 11.61 -12.64 -18.06
C LEU A 258 10.15 -12.16 -17.92
N PHE A 259 9.92 -10.88 -18.19
CA PHE A 259 8.60 -10.26 -18.26
C PHE A 259 8.31 -9.70 -19.65
N LEU A 260 7.04 -9.77 -20.05
CA LEU A 260 6.52 -9.09 -21.22
C LEU A 260 5.65 -7.92 -20.78
N ASP A 261 6.04 -6.69 -21.07
CA ASP A 261 5.33 -5.49 -20.66
C ASP A 261 4.32 -5.06 -21.73
N THR A 262 3.04 -5.40 -21.56
CA THR A 262 2.00 -5.18 -22.57
C THR A 262 1.20 -3.91 -22.30
N GLN A 263 0.99 -3.05 -23.30
CA GLN A 263 0.15 -1.85 -23.11
C GLN A 263 -1.36 -2.10 -23.30
N ILE A 264 -1.71 -3.22 -23.94
CA ILE A 264 -3.10 -3.63 -24.17
C ILE A 264 -3.34 -5.06 -23.67
N ALA A 265 -4.58 -5.35 -23.33
CA ALA A 265 -5.07 -6.70 -23.03
C ALA A 265 -5.67 -7.34 -24.30
N GLY A 266 -5.71 -8.67 -24.32
CA GLY A 266 -6.24 -9.48 -25.41
C GLY A 266 -5.21 -10.46 -25.95
N ASN A 267 -5.55 -11.07 -27.10
CA ASN A 267 -4.61 -11.90 -27.85
C ASN A 267 -3.68 -11.02 -28.68
N LEU A 268 -2.43 -10.90 -28.24
CA LEU A 268 -1.42 -10.06 -28.89
C LEU A 268 -0.65 -10.81 -29.98
N GLY A 269 -0.86 -12.11 -30.12
CA GLY A 269 -0.18 -12.97 -31.09
C GLY A 269 0.73 -13.98 -30.42
N SER A 270 1.85 -14.34 -31.07
CA SER A 270 2.79 -15.32 -30.54
C SER A 270 4.15 -14.71 -30.25
N ILE A 271 4.77 -15.18 -29.18
CA ILE A 271 6.13 -14.81 -28.81
C ILE A 271 7.02 -16.05 -28.78
N THR A 272 8.21 -15.92 -29.34
CA THR A 272 9.26 -16.93 -29.31
C THR A 272 10.49 -16.33 -28.68
N VAL A 273 11.00 -16.97 -27.64
CA VAL A 273 12.22 -16.58 -26.93
C VAL A 273 13.24 -17.68 -27.16
N SER A 274 14.42 -17.33 -27.67
CA SER A 274 15.52 -18.26 -27.93
C SER A 274 16.82 -17.75 -27.34
N GLY A 275 17.62 -18.65 -26.77
CA GLY A 275 18.85 -18.33 -26.07
C GLY A 275 19.07 -19.30 -24.92
N ASN A 276 19.95 -18.95 -24.00
CA ASN A 276 20.15 -19.73 -22.78
C ASN A 276 19.09 -19.34 -21.73
N ILE A 277 18.02 -20.11 -21.65
CA ILE A 277 16.87 -19.85 -20.76
C ILE A 277 16.53 -21.12 -19.98
N THR A 278 15.83 -21.00 -18.84
CA THR A 278 15.32 -22.17 -18.10
C THR A 278 13.92 -21.89 -17.55
N PRO A 279 13.05 -22.90 -17.38
CA PRO A 279 11.78 -22.71 -16.71
C PRO A 279 11.96 -22.18 -15.28
N SER A 280 11.23 -21.11 -14.95
CA SER A 280 11.10 -20.60 -13.59
C SER A 280 9.77 -21.07 -13.00
N PRO A 281 9.72 -21.46 -11.71
CA PRO A 281 8.48 -21.92 -11.09
C PRO A 281 7.48 -20.76 -11.03
N LEU A 282 6.28 -20.98 -11.56
CA LEU A 282 5.18 -20.03 -11.55
C LEU A 282 3.91 -20.72 -11.05
N TYR A 283 3.56 -20.47 -9.79
CA TYR A 283 2.27 -20.91 -9.26
C TYR A 283 1.17 -20.04 -9.86
N THR A 284 0.13 -20.67 -10.40
CA THR A 284 -1.11 -19.98 -10.79
C THR A 284 -2.25 -20.56 -9.97
N GLY A 285 -3.22 -19.74 -9.58
CA GLY A 285 -4.28 -20.11 -8.62
C GLY A 285 -5.19 -21.31 -8.95
N GLY A 286 -4.97 -22.02 -10.04
CA GLY A 286 -5.65 -23.29 -10.37
C GLY A 286 -4.76 -24.55 -10.22
N MET A 287 -3.49 -24.39 -9.87
CA MET A 287 -2.52 -25.49 -9.77
C MET A 287 -2.75 -26.30 -8.49
N SER A 288 -2.60 -27.63 -8.58
CA SER A 288 -2.65 -28.49 -7.39
C SER A 288 -1.41 -28.27 -6.51
N VAL A 289 -1.56 -28.43 -5.19
CA VAL A 289 -0.44 -28.32 -4.24
C VAL A 289 0.69 -29.29 -4.61
N SER A 290 0.35 -30.52 -5.05
CA SER A 290 1.34 -31.51 -5.47
C SER A 290 2.09 -31.13 -6.74
N ASP A 291 1.42 -30.53 -7.72
CA ASP A 291 2.10 -30.12 -8.97
C ASP A 291 2.98 -28.90 -8.71
N TRP A 292 2.51 -27.98 -7.86
CA TRP A 292 3.31 -26.86 -7.40
C TRP A 292 4.58 -27.31 -6.68
N GLN A 293 4.46 -28.22 -5.72
CA GLN A 293 5.61 -28.73 -4.97
C GLN A 293 6.61 -29.42 -5.90
N LYS A 294 6.14 -30.28 -6.83
CA LYS A 294 7.02 -30.91 -7.83
C LYS A 294 7.76 -29.88 -8.70
N MET A 295 7.07 -28.82 -9.13
CA MET A 295 7.69 -27.74 -9.91
C MET A 295 8.76 -27.01 -9.09
N LEU A 296 8.48 -26.72 -7.82
CA LEU A 296 9.38 -26.00 -6.93
C LEU A 296 10.60 -26.82 -6.50
N ASP A 297 10.42 -28.13 -6.30
CA ASP A 297 11.50 -29.07 -5.98
C ASP A 297 12.42 -29.31 -7.17
N GLY A 298 11.85 -29.41 -8.39
CA GLY A 298 12.59 -29.72 -9.61
C GLY A 298 13.24 -28.52 -10.31
N THR A 299 12.97 -27.28 -9.88
CA THR A 299 13.50 -26.10 -10.58
C THR A 299 14.96 -25.80 -10.21
N VAL A 300 15.72 -25.39 -11.23
CA VAL A 300 17.08 -24.85 -11.10
C VAL A 300 17.09 -23.32 -11.14
N SER A 301 15.93 -22.68 -11.33
CA SER A 301 15.83 -21.22 -11.45
C SER A 301 16.09 -20.54 -10.09
N PRO A 302 16.94 -19.49 -10.04
CA PRO A 302 17.18 -18.72 -8.82
C PRO A 302 15.98 -17.95 -8.30
N PHE A 303 14.97 -17.72 -9.14
CA PHE A 303 13.78 -16.95 -8.81
C PHE A 303 12.50 -17.66 -9.24
N GLY A 304 11.42 -17.42 -8.51
CA GLY A 304 10.09 -17.96 -8.75
C GLY A 304 9.00 -16.95 -8.47
N GLU A 305 7.81 -17.21 -9.01
CA GLU A 305 6.63 -16.36 -8.83
C GLU A 305 5.40 -17.14 -8.35
N MET A 306 4.55 -16.47 -7.57
CA MET A 306 3.21 -16.93 -7.22
C MET A 306 2.17 -15.90 -7.62
N GLU A 307 1.27 -16.30 -8.50
CA GLU A 307 0.22 -15.44 -9.05
C GLU A 307 -1.15 -15.75 -8.41
N PHE A 308 -1.76 -14.72 -7.83
CA PHE A 308 -3.10 -14.72 -7.26
C PHE A 308 -4.01 -13.72 -7.97
N GLU A 309 -5.28 -13.60 -7.57
CA GLU A 309 -6.13 -12.55 -8.15
C GLU A 309 -5.68 -11.17 -7.64
N GLY A 310 -5.41 -10.25 -8.57
CA GLY A 310 -4.99 -8.89 -8.26
C GLY A 310 -3.54 -8.70 -7.80
N ILE A 311 -2.75 -9.75 -7.52
CA ILE A 311 -1.35 -9.62 -7.06
C ILE A 311 -0.43 -10.78 -7.49
N ILE A 312 0.86 -10.50 -7.71
CA ILE A 312 1.92 -11.48 -7.98
C ILE A 312 3.08 -11.26 -7.00
N LEU A 313 3.59 -12.34 -6.41
CA LEU A 313 4.76 -12.32 -5.52
C LEU A 313 5.96 -12.93 -6.22
N SER A 314 7.09 -12.23 -6.26
CA SER A 314 8.36 -12.71 -6.83
C SER A 314 9.40 -12.91 -5.72
N TYR A 315 10.03 -14.08 -5.70
CA TYR A 315 10.97 -14.50 -4.65
C TYR A 315 12.23 -15.14 -5.23
N PRO A 316 13.37 -15.01 -4.54
CA PRO A 316 14.45 -15.99 -4.65
C PRO A 316 13.90 -17.37 -4.32
N THR A 317 14.11 -18.35 -5.20
CA THR A 317 13.60 -19.72 -5.06
C THR A 317 14.05 -20.38 -3.74
N ALA A 318 15.26 -20.07 -3.28
CA ALA A 318 15.79 -20.57 -2.01
C ALA A 318 14.96 -20.11 -0.80
N ILE A 319 14.38 -18.92 -0.86
CA ILE A 319 13.46 -18.37 0.14
C ILE A 319 12.06 -18.93 -0.08
N LEU A 320 11.60 -18.96 -1.33
CA LEU A 320 10.28 -19.47 -1.70
C LEU A 320 10.06 -20.89 -1.21
N ARG A 321 11.05 -21.78 -1.34
CA ARG A 321 11.01 -23.17 -0.83
C ARG A 321 10.77 -23.28 0.68
N LYS A 322 11.15 -22.26 1.45
CA LYS A 322 11.05 -22.24 2.90
C LYS A 322 9.84 -21.46 3.40
N SER A 323 9.10 -20.79 2.52
CA SER A 323 7.98 -19.92 2.91
C SER A 323 6.69 -20.71 3.11
N THR A 324 5.82 -20.26 4.02
CA THR A 324 4.48 -20.86 4.13
C THR A 324 3.63 -20.62 2.88
N CYS A 325 3.93 -19.61 2.04
CA CYS A 325 3.20 -19.41 0.78
C CYS A 325 3.32 -20.65 -0.08
N ALA A 326 4.55 -21.15 -0.24
CA ALA A 326 4.81 -22.30 -1.06
C ALA A 326 4.21 -23.57 -0.47
N SER A 327 4.18 -23.68 0.87
CA SER A 327 3.61 -24.83 1.58
C SER A 327 2.07 -24.83 1.59
N ASN A 328 1.44 -23.64 1.58
CA ASN A 328 -0.02 -23.46 1.67
C ASN A 328 -0.57 -22.54 0.55
N PRO A 329 -0.34 -22.86 -0.74
CA PRO A 329 -0.64 -21.92 -1.83
C PRO A 329 -2.15 -21.70 -2.04
N ALA A 330 -2.99 -22.66 -1.63
CA ALA A 330 -4.45 -22.54 -1.66
C ALA A 330 -4.97 -21.54 -0.60
N GLU A 331 -4.34 -21.49 0.56
CA GLU A 331 -4.68 -20.52 1.61
C GLU A 331 -4.26 -19.12 1.19
N MET A 332 -3.05 -18.97 0.64
CA MET A 332 -2.59 -17.69 0.09
C MET A 332 -3.51 -17.15 -1.00
N LYS A 333 -3.98 -18.05 -1.88
CA LYS A 333 -5.01 -17.70 -2.87
C LYS A 333 -6.27 -17.18 -2.19
N SER A 334 -6.83 -17.93 -1.23
CA SER A 334 -8.04 -17.48 -0.52
C SER A 334 -7.86 -16.15 0.20
N PHE A 335 -6.64 -15.85 0.65
CA PHE A 335 -6.32 -14.62 1.33
C PHE A 335 -6.27 -13.43 0.36
N TYR A 336 -5.40 -13.49 -0.67
CA TYR A 336 -5.19 -12.35 -1.57
C TYR A 336 -6.40 -12.05 -2.44
N ASP A 337 -7.14 -13.09 -2.87
CA ASP A 337 -8.38 -12.92 -3.61
C ASP A 337 -9.45 -12.15 -2.81
N LYS A 338 -9.34 -12.12 -1.47
CA LYS A 338 -10.20 -11.31 -0.58
C LYS A 338 -9.56 -9.97 -0.22
N LEU A 339 -8.24 -9.93 -0.01
CA LEU A 339 -7.52 -8.71 0.34
C LEU A 339 -7.58 -7.66 -0.77
N MET A 340 -7.24 -8.05 -2.00
CA MET A 340 -7.10 -7.08 -3.11
C MET A 340 -8.41 -6.32 -3.40
N PRO A 341 -9.59 -6.96 -3.46
CA PRO A 341 -10.85 -6.24 -3.60
C PRO A 341 -11.14 -5.20 -2.52
N GLU A 342 -10.66 -5.39 -1.28
CA GLU A 342 -10.88 -4.42 -0.19
C GLU A 342 -10.11 -3.11 -0.41
N TYR A 343 -8.94 -3.15 -1.07
CA TYR A 343 -8.22 -1.94 -1.46
C TYR A 343 -9.03 -1.10 -2.45
N TYR A 344 -9.56 -1.74 -3.50
CA TYR A 344 -10.44 -1.08 -4.47
C TYR A 344 -11.75 -0.59 -3.83
N LYS A 345 -12.32 -1.37 -2.90
CA LYS A 345 -13.53 -0.98 -2.16
C LYS A 345 -13.28 0.28 -1.32
N LEU A 346 -12.12 0.36 -0.66
CA LEU A 346 -11.71 1.52 0.11
C LEU A 346 -11.45 2.72 -0.80
N SER A 347 -10.49 2.61 -1.74
CA SER A 347 -10.07 3.73 -2.59
C SER A 347 -11.18 4.26 -3.50
N GLY A 348 -12.17 3.42 -3.83
CA GLY A 348 -13.20 3.78 -4.80
C GLY A 348 -12.71 3.75 -6.24
N GLU A 349 -11.46 3.35 -6.48
CA GLU A 349 -10.89 3.23 -7.82
C GLU A 349 -11.56 2.09 -8.62
N PRO A 350 -11.68 2.24 -9.94
CA PRO A 350 -12.01 1.10 -10.79
C PRO A 350 -10.91 0.04 -10.71
N LEU A 351 -11.28 -1.22 -10.97
CA LEU A 351 -10.32 -2.31 -11.07
C LEU A 351 -9.26 -1.96 -12.12
N ARG A 352 -7.99 -2.01 -11.73
CA ARG A 352 -6.87 -1.74 -12.63
C ARG A 352 -6.75 -2.89 -13.63
N PRO A 353 -6.33 -2.61 -14.87
CA PRO A 353 -6.11 -3.64 -15.87
C PRO A 353 -4.79 -4.41 -15.62
N TYR A 354 -4.24 -4.42 -14.41
CA TYR A 354 -3.01 -5.13 -14.06
C TYR A 354 -3.06 -5.62 -12.61
N LYS A 355 -2.27 -6.64 -12.30
CA LYS A 355 -2.06 -7.15 -10.94
C LYS A 355 -0.96 -6.36 -10.26
N GLU A 356 -1.11 -6.03 -8.99
CA GLU A 356 -0.02 -5.50 -8.18
C GLU A 356 1.12 -6.51 -8.08
N ARG A 357 2.33 -6.06 -7.74
CA ARG A 357 3.49 -6.94 -7.64
C ARG A 357 4.30 -6.63 -6.39
N ILE A 358 4.77 -7.66 -5.69
CA ILE A 358 5.77 -7.54 -4.63
C ILE A 358 6.97 -8.39 -5.00
N ASN A 359 8.16 -7.79 -4.98
CA ASN A 359 9.43 -8.45 -5.27
C ASN A 359 10.32 -8.46 -4.03
N VAL A 360 10.91 -9.62 -3.71
CA VAL A 360 11.88 -9.76 -2.63
C VAL A 360 13.30 -9.50 -3.17
N GLU A 361 14.00 -8.58 -2.52
CA GLU A 361 15.31 -8.03 -2.94
C GLU A 361 16.41 -8.26 -1.91
N LEU A 362 17.63 -8.56 -2.38
CA LEU A 362 18.79 -8.72 -1.49
C LEU A 362 19.11 -7.43 -0.73
N GLN A 363 18.99 -6.28 -1.39
CA GLN A 363 19.21 -4.97 -0.80
C GLN A 363 18.33 -3.94 -1.49
N LEU A 364 17.72 -3.08 -0.68
CA LEU A 364 16.96 -1.92 -1.16
C LEU A 364 17.80 -0.66 -1.08
N SER A 365 17.53 0.29 -1.97
CA SER A 365 18.09 1.64 -1.91
C SER A 365 17.64 2.43 -0.68
N VAL A 366 16.45 2.13 -0.16
CA VAL A 366 15.88 2.81 0.99
C VAL A 366 14.92 1.91 1.76
N GLY A 367 14.94 2.06 3.08
CA GLY A 367 13.96 1.43 3.96
C GLY A 367 14.07 -0.10 4.02
N TRP A 368 13.04 -0.70 4.61
CA TRP A 368 12.89 -2.16 4.69
C TRP A 368 11.93 -2.69 3.61
N MET A 369 10.97 -1.85 3.21
CA MET A 369 10.05 -2.09 2.11
C MET A 369 9.69 -0.71 1.53
N TYR A 370 9.36 -0.65 0.24
CA TYR A 370 8.82 0.58 -0.34
C TYR A 370 7.88 0.30 -1.51
N ALA A 371 6.88 1.17 -1.65
CA ALA A 371 5.83 1.07 -2.65
C ALA A 371 6.29 1.38 -4.08
N GLY A 372 5.58 0.81 -5.05
CA GLY A 372 5.90 0.96 -6.47
C GLY A 372 5.32 -0.18 -7.30
N TYR A 373 5.79 -0.27 -8.54
CA TYR A 373 5.47 -1.39 -9.42
C TYR A 373 6.77 -1.99 -9.98
N PRO A 374 7.33 -3.02 -9.33
CA PRO A 374 6.81 -3.71 -8.14
C PRO A 374 7.08 -2.94 -6.84
N ILE A 375 6.31 -3.26 -5.82
CA ILE A 375 6.67 -3.01 -4.42
C ILE A 375 7.93 -3.83 -4.12
N GLN A 376 8.94 -3.23 -3.52
CA GLN A 376 10.19 -3.92 -3.18
C GLN A 376 10.24 -4.21 -1.69
N ALA A 377 10.59 -5.44 -1.33
CA ALA A 377 10.73 -5.89 0.06
C ALA A 377 12.14 -6.42 0.29
N HIS A 378 12.78 -5.96 1.37
CA HIS A 378 14.13 -6.40 1.70
C HIS A 378 14.13 -7.84 2.23
N ASN A 379 15.13 -8.60 1.78
CA ASN A 379 15.41 -9.96 2.18
C ASN A 379 16.07 -10.00 3.57
N ILE A 380 15.34 -10.44 4.60
CA ILE A 380 15.95 -10.88 5.86
C ILE A 380 15.92 -12.41 5.90
N THR A 381 17.10 -12.95 6.18
CA THR A 381 17.54 -14.35 6.13
C THR A 381 16.76 -15.36 6.97
N ASP A 382 15.65 -14.99 7.60
CA ASP A 382 14.74 -15.91 8.28
C ASP A 382 13.30 -15.44 8.08
N VAL A 383 12.70 -15.95 6.99
CA VAL A 383 11.26 -16.05 6.73
C VAL A 383 10.41 -14.88 7.27
N GLN A 384 10.66 -13.66 6.78
CA GLN A 384 9.59 -12.67 6.72
C GLN A 384 8.71 -13.03 5.53
N GLU A 385 7.71 -13.81 5.84
CA GLU A 385 6.75 -14.26 4.87
C GLU A 385 5.96 -13.06 4.34
N LEU A 386 6.06 -12.73 3.04
CA LEU A 386 4.93 -12.05 2.36
C LEU A 386 3.64 -12.89 2.51
N CYS A 387 3.81 -14.17 2.85
CA CYS A 387 2.79 -15.14 3.22
C CYS A 387 2.24 -14.78 4.60
N ILE A 388 0.94 -14.55 4.66
CA ILE A 388 0.33 -14.22 5.93
C ILE A 388 0.19 -15.51 6.72
N HIS A 389 0.99 -15.65 7.78
CA HIS A 389 0.80 -16.70 8.76
C HIS A 389 -0.60 -16.61 9.36
N LYS A 390 -1.42 -17.65 9.20
CA LYS A 390 -2.29 -18.07 10.31
C LYS A 390 -1.40 -18.70 11.37
N GLN A 391 -0.59 -17.91 12.08
CA GLN A 391 -0.15 -18.40 13.37
C GLN A 391 -1.45 -18.55 14.15
N SER A 392 -1.73 -19.80 14.54
CA SER A 392 -2.92 -20.20 15.27
C SER A 392 -3.40 -19.05 16.15
N ILE A 393 -4.58 -18.53 15.83
CA ILE A 393 -5.32 -17.55 16.63
C ILE A 393 -5.57 -18.02 18.08
N TYR A 394 -5.05 -19.19 18.46
CA TYR A 394 -5.21 -19.87 19.73
C TYR A 394 -3.92 -20.49 20.33
N GLU A 395 -2.73 -20.39 19.71
CA GLU A 395 -1.54 -21.08 20.25
C GLU A 395 -0.34 -20.15 20.51
N THR A 396 -0.15 -19.92 21.82
CA THR A 396 1.08 -19.58 22.56
C THR A 396 1.60 -18.14 22.51
N GLU A 397 1.86 -17.63 23.73
CA GLU A 397 2.29 -16.28 24.11
C GLU A 397 3.73 -15.92 23.68
N THR A 398 4.37 -16.73 22.84
CA THR A 398 5.72 -16.47 22.31
C THR A 398 5.63 -16.20 20.82
N ILE A 399 5.07 -15.05 20.46
CA ILE A 399 4.96 -14.58 19.08
C ILE A 399 6.20 -13.76 18.73
N ASN A 400 6.89 -14.12 17.65
CA ASN A 400 7.77 -13.23 16.91
C ASN A 400 6.87 -12.43 15.94
N PRO A 401 6.51 -11.17 16.22
CA PRO A 401 5.49 -10.47 15.44
C PRO A 401 6.13 -9.89 14.19
N VAL A 402 6.10 -10.63 13.08
CA VAL A 402 6.14 -9.98 11.77
C VAL A 402 4.73 -9.42 11.53
N ASN A 403 4.54 -8.14 11.86
CA ASN A 403 3.29 -7.41 11.68
C ASN A 403 3.05 -7.17 10.17
N ASN A 404 1.87 -7.54 9.65
CA ASN A 404 1.47 -7.31 8.25
C ASN A 404 1.31 -5.82 7.87
N TRP A 405 1.39 -4.92 8.85
CA TRP A 405 1.28 -3.48 8.65
C TRP A 405 2.19 -2.97 7.53
N GLY A 406 3.45 -3.43 7.47
CA GLY A 406 4.38 -3.04 6.39
C GLY A 406 3.81 -3.36 5.01
N TYR A 407 3.34 -4.60 4.80
CA TYR A 407 2.74 -4.99 3.53
C TYR A 407 1.47 -4.21 3.21
N TYR A 408 0.61 -4.01 4.21
CA TYR A 408 -0.63 -3.27 4.00
C TYR A 408 -0.38 -1.80 3.70
N HIS A 409 0.65 -1.22 4.31
CA HIS A 409 1.12 0.14 4.13
C HIS A 409 1.65 0.33 2.71
N GLU A 410 2.60 -0.49 2.26
CA GLU A 410 3.16 -0.34 0.91
C GLU A 410 2.14 -0.60 -0.20
N LEU A 411 1.23 -1.58 -0.01
CA LEU A 411 0.11 -1.73 -0.93
C LEU A 411 -0.80 -0.50 -0.89
N GLY A 412 -1.06 0.05 0.31
CA GLY A 412 -1.86 1.26 0.48
C GLY A 412 -1.31 2.46 -0.28
N HIS A 413 0.01 2.63 -0.33
CA HIS A 413 0.65 3.67 -1.14
C HIS A 413 0.28 3.57 -2.61
N ASN A 414 0.19 2.37 -3.17
CA ASN A 414 -0.25 2.18 -4.55
C ASN A 414 -1.72 2.59 -4.78
N PHE A 415 -2.54 2.73 -3.74
CA PHE A 415 -3.94 3.18 -3.80
C PHE A 415 -4.16 4.61 -3.29
N GLN A 416 -3.09 5.31 -2.90
CA GLN A 416 -3.19 6.72 -2.56
C GLN A 416 -3.40 7.59 -3.79
N LYS A 417 -4.09 8.72 -3.59
CA LYS A 417 -4.16 9.80 -4.57
C LYS A 417 -3.61 11.08 -3.99
N ASP A 418 -2.84 11.80 -4.81
CA ASP A 418 -2.27 13.10 -4.47
C ASP A 418 -3.37 14.09 -4.04
N SER A 419 -4.55 14.03 -4.67
CA SER A 419 -5.67 14.97 -4.44
C SER A 419 -6.20 15.02 -3.00
N TRP A 420 -5.95 13.99 -2.19
CA TRP A 420 -6.28 13.97 -0.76
C TRP A 420 -5.11 13.54 0.13
N THR A 421 -3.89 13.51 -0.41
CA THR A 421 -2.68 13.08 0.31
C THR A 421 -1.54 14.09 0.28
N ASP A 422 -1.30 14.76 -0.85
CA ASP A 422 -0.07 15.56 -1.10
C ASP A 422 -0.17 16.97 -0.50
N TYR A 423 -0.56 17.02 0.77
CA TYR A 423 -0.57 18.23 1.59
C TYR A 423 -0.05 17.92 2.99
N LEU A 424 0.69 18.86 3.57
CA LEU A 424 1.19 18.77 4.94
C LEU A 424 2.02 17.49 5.25
N ASP A 425 2.80 16.99 4.29
CA ASP A 425 3.62 15.75 4.37
C ASP A 425 2.81 14.56 4.93
N GLN A 426 1.69 14.22 4.28
CA GLN A 426 0.76 13.18 4.71
C GLN A 426 0.83 11.87 3.94
N THR A 427 1.78 11.71 3.01
CA THR A 427 2.00 10.47 2.27
C THR A 427 2.16 9.25 3.19
N GLU A 428 2.98 9.37 4.24
CA GLU A 428 3.19 8.32 5.26
C GLU A 428 2.07 8.24 6.31
N VAL A 429 1.00 9.04 6.16
CA VAL A 429 -0.11 9.15 7.11
C VAL A 429 -1.40 8.61 6.51
N THR A 430 -1.86 9.13 5.37
CA THR A 430 -3.14 8.72 4.76
C THR A 430 -3.08 7.27 4.25
N VAL A 431 -1.89 6.76 3.93
CA VAL A 431 -1.64 5.36 3.60
C VAL A 431 -2.13 4.43 4.70
N ASN A 432 -2.01 4.85 5.96
CA ASN A 432 -2.40 4.05 7.10
C ASN A 432 -3.93 3.96 7.25
N ILE A 433 -4.74 4.72 6.50
CA ILE A 433 -6.18 4.46 6.38
C ILE A 433 -6.39 3.05 5.79
N PHE A 434 -5.60 2.68 4.78
CA PHE A 434 -5.62 1.33 4.21
C PHE A 434 -5.05 0.32 5.20
N SER A 435 -3.88 0.59 5.79
CA SER A 435 -3.26 -0.33 6.77
C SER A 435 -4.19 -0.66 7.94
N MET A 436 -4.88 0.35 8.48
CA MET A 436 -5.85 0.18 9.55
C MET A 436 -7.07 -0.64 9.08
N GLN A 437 -7.64 -0.36 7.90
CA GLN A 437 -8.78 -1.13 7.39
C GLN A 437 -8.38 -2.59 7.14
N MET A 438 -7.23 -2.85 6.49
CA MET A 438 -6.80 -4.22 6.21
C MET A 438 -6.48 -4.98 7.49
N SER A 439 -5.89 -4.33 8.49
CA SER A 439 -5.67 -4.94 9.80
C SER A 439 -6.99 -5.27 10.52
N GLU A 440 -8.07 -4.52 10.26
CA GLU A 440 -9.38 -4.80 10.84
C GLU A 440 -10.15 -5.94 10.17
N ILE A 441 -9.98 -6.11 8.85
CA ILE A 441 -10.63 -7.16 8.06
C ILE A 441 -9.82 -8.46 8.09
N PHE A 442 -8.49 -8.33 8.06
CA PHE A 442 -7.51 -9.40 7.94
C PHE A 442 -6.45 -9.30 9.07
N PRO A 443 -6.85 -9.58 10.32
CA PRO A 443 -6.00 -9.50 11.51
C PRO A 443 -4.90 -10.58 11.53
N PHE A 444 -3.77 -10.29 12.18
CA PHE A 444 -2.71 -11.28 12.44
C PHE A 444 -2.96 -12.11 13.70
N SER A 445 -3.48 -11.49 14.77
CA SER A 445 -3.81 -12.18 16.02
C SER A 445 -5.15 -11.71 16.57
N VAL A 446 -5.72 -12.51 17.49
CA VAL A 446 -6.92 -12.11 18.24
C VAL A 446 -6.65 -10.95 19.21
N HIS A 447 -5.39 -10.58 19.44
CA HIS A 447 -5.00 -9.54 20.40
C HIS A 447 -4.74 -8.19 19.72
N GLN A 448 -4.35 -8.16 18.44
CA GLN A 448 -4.13 -6.93 17.66
C GLN A 448 -5.43 -6.32 17.08
N PHE A 449 -6.57 -6.81 17.57
CA PHE A 449 -7.87 -6.35 17.17
C PHE A 449 -8.15 -4.92 17.68
N GLY A 450 -8.04 -3.93 16.79
CA GLY A 450 -8.25 -2.52 17.15
C GLY A 450 -7.08 -1.90 17.92
N GLN A 451 -6.07 -2.70 18.26
CA GLN A 451 -4.71 -2.21 18.45
C GLN A 451 -4.10 -2.08 17.06
N ALA A 452 -4.27 -0.92 16.43
CA ALA A 452 -3.08 -0.41 15.75
C ALA A 452 -2.00 -0.45 16.85
N ASP A 453 -0.93 -1.21 16.66
CA ASP A 453 0.19 -1.31 17.60
C ASP A 453 0.75 0.11 17.82
N PHE A 454 0.09 0.89 18.68
CA PHE A 454 0.48 2.21 19.13
C PHE A 454 1.57 2.00 20.17
N GLU A 455 2.74 1.66 19.64
CA GLU A 455 3.97 1.34 20.35
C GLU A 455 3.89 0.16 21.34
N PRO A 456 5.03 -0.50 21.60
CA PRO A 456 5.23 -1.34 22.78
C PRO A 456 5.01 -0.61 24.13
N ASN A 457 4.85 0.72 24.13
CA ASN A 457 4.88 1.58 25.33
C ASN A 457 3.68 2.51 25.54
N GLY A 458 2.60 2.37 24.76
CA GLY A 458 1.28 2.83 25.18
C GLY A 458 0.99 4.34 25.17
N ASN A 459 -0.24 4.62 24.74
CA ASN A 459 -1.07 5.79 25.04
C ASN A 459 -1.11 6.90 23.97
N ALA A 460 -1.75 6.62 22.82
CA ALA A 460 -2.22 7.59 21.83
C ALA A 460 -2.89 8.85 22.43
N ARG A 461 -3.55 8.72 23.58
CA ARG A 461 -4.14 9.83 24.33
C ARG A 461 -3.11 10.81 24.88
N LYS A 462 -1.95 10.33 25.34
CA LYS A 462 -0.87 11.20 25.82
C LYS A 462 -0.33 12.05 24.68
N LEU A 463 -0.18 11.47 23.49
CA LEU A 463 0.20 12.20 22.28
C LEU A 463 -0.83 13.27 21.95
N GLU A 464 -2.12 12.93 21.91
CA GLU A 464 -3.20 13.90 21.67
C GLU A 464 -3.19 15.04 22.70
N GLU A 465 -3.06 14.73 23.99
CA GLU A 465 -3.00 15.71 25.09
C GLU A 465 -1.77 16.63 24.97
N GLU A 466 -0.62 16.08 24.57
CA GLU A 466 0.59 16.86 24.29
C GLU A 466 0.40 17.78 23.08
N TRP A 467 -0.25 17.30 22.01
CA TRP A 467 -0.55 18.11 20.82
C TRP A 467 -1.45 19.30 21.14
N ARG A 468 -2.50 19.07 21.93
CA ARG A 468 -3.45 20.12 22.32
C ARG A 468 -2.79 21.27 23.06
N LYS A 469 -1.68 21.03 23.77
CA LYS A 469 -0.91 22.06 24.47
C LYS A 469 -0.01 22.89 23.54
N LYS A 470 0.29 22.40 22.33
CA LYS A 470 1.14 23.12 21.38
C LYS A 470 0.36 24.22 20.68
N SER A 471 0.99 25.36 20.39
CA SER A 471 0.41 26.43 19.56
C SER A 471 0.79 26.30 18.08
N GLN A 472 1.74 25.42 17.74
CA GLN A 472 2.23 25.22 16.38
C GLN A 472 1.10 24.74 15.44
N PRO A 473 1.07 25.19 14.17
CA PRO A 473 0.10 24.70 13.19
C PRO A 473 0.34 23.21 12.86
N PHE A 474 -0.71 22.53 12.39
CA PHE A 474 -0.56 21.22 11.79
C PHE A 474 0.31 21.33 10.55
N GLY A 475 1.33 20.50 10.43
CA GLY A 475 2.15 20.53 9.23
C GLY A 475 3.52 19.85 9.38
N ASN A 476 4.38 20.21 8.44
CA ASN A 476 5.61 19.48 8.10
C ASN A 476 6.69 19.55 9.18
N GLN A 477 6.68 20.58 10.03
CA GLN A 477 7.68 20.76 11.08
C GLN A 477 7.09 20.52 12.46
N GLY A 478 7.74 19.64 13.24
CA GLY A 478 7.42 19.41 14.65
C GLY A 478 6.16 18.57 14.94
N THR A 479 5.46 18.08 13.92
CA THR A 479 4.31 17.16 14.06
C THR A 479 4.72 15.76 13.67
N ASP A 480 4.70 14.84 14.63
CA ASP A 480 5.05 13.44 14.45
C ASP A 480 4.04 12.70 13.55
N LEU A 481 4.48 11.68 12.81
CA LEU A 481 3.63 10.92 11.89
C LEU A 481 2.44 10.26 12.60
N PHE A 482 2.66 9.68 13.78
CA PHE A 482 1.60 9.06 14.56
C PHE A 482 0.62 10.11 15.08
N MET A 483 1.12 11.32 15.38
CA MET A 483 0.24 12.45 15.73
C MET A 483 -0.70 12.81 14.59
N LYS A 484 -0.18 12.88 13.36
CA LYS A 484 -1.01 13.16 12.18
C LYS A 484 -2.03 12.04 11.93
N LEU A 485 -1.66 10.79 12.21
CA LEU A 485 -2.56 9.65 12.06
C LEU A 485 -3.75 9.69 13.03
N LEU A 486 -3.58 10.27 14.23
CA LEU A 486 -4.68 10.42 15.21
C LEU A 486 -5.87 11.20 14.65
N TYR A 487 -5.63 12.19 13.78
CA TYR A 487 -6.70 12.92 13.07
C TYR A 487 -7.62 11.95 12.30
N TYR A 488 -7.03 11.03 11.53
CA TYR A 488 -7.79 10.06 10.75
C TYR A 488 -8.40 8.96 11.62
N ILE A 489 -7.75 8.60 12.72
CA ILE A 489 -8.32 7.67 13.70
C ILE A 489 -9.57 8.23 14.33
N GLU A 490 -9.58 9.51 14.74
CA GLU A 490 -10.77 10.14 15.31
C GLU A 490 -11.93 10.21 14.29
N LEU A 491 -11.63 10.50 13.03
CA LEU A 491 -12.62 10.42 11.95
C LEU A 491 -13.13 8.99 11.75
N ARG A 492 -12.25 7.98 11.77
CA ARG A 492 -12.61 6.56 11.67
C ARG A 492 -13.43 6.09 12.87
N GLN A 493 -13.10 6.50 14.08
CA GLN A 493 -13.88 6.18 15.28
C GLN A 493 -15.26 6.86 15.26
N SER A 494 -15.35 8.07 14.71
CA SER A 494 -16.60 8.83 14.69
C SER A 494 -17.55 8.41 13.57
N PHE A 495 -17.03 8.08 12.39
CA PHE A 495 -17.82 7.85 11.18
C PHE A 495 -17.58 6.50 10.49
N GLY A 496 -16.55 5.75 10.91
CA GLY A 496 -16.13 4.48 10.30
C GLY A 496 -15.46 4.64 8.93
N PHE A 497 -14.77 3.59 8.44
CA PHE A 497 -14.27 3.49 7.05
C PHE A 497 -15.33 3.67 5.93
N GLU A 498 -16.64 3.61 6.18
CA GLU A 498 -17.66 3.79 5.14
C GLU A 498 -17.75 5.27 4.79
N ALA A 499 -17.50 6.15 5.76
CA ALA A 499 -17.27 7.55 5.45
C ALA A 499 -16.07 7.71 4.52
N PHE A 500 -14.92 7.10 4.84
CA PHE A 500 -13.73 7.16 3.97
C PHE A 500 -14.00 6.61 2.56
N ARG A 501 -14.62 5.43 2.45
CA ARG A 501 -15.06 4.84 1.18
C ARG A 501 -15.95 5.79 0.37
N ARG A 502 -16.94 6.40 1.02
CA ARG A 502 -17.86 7.35 0.37
C ARG A 502 -17.13 8.64 -0.04
N VAL A 503 -16.21 9.13 0.78
CA VAL A 503 -15.38 10.31 0.49
C VAL A 503 -14.47 10.04 -0.69
N PHE A 504 -13.69 8.95 -0.69
CA PHE A 504 -12.80 8.63 -1.80
C PHE A 504 -13.57 8.41 -3.12
N ARG A 505 -14.74 7.75 -3.07
CA ARG A 505 -15.65 7.67 -4.23
C ARG A 505 -16.21 9.03 -4.67
N ALA A 506 -16.36 9.99 -3.77
CA ALA A 506 -16.77 11.35 -4.12
C ALA A 506 -15.62 12.09 -4.82
N TYR A 507 -14.37 11.87 -4.39
CA TYR A 507 -13.18 12.39 -5.05
C TYR A 507 -13.05 11.91 -6.49
N GLU A 508 -13.30 10.62 -6.77
CA GLU A 508 -13.29 10.06 -8.14
C GLU A 508 -14.34 10.72 -9.07
N LYS A 509 -15.37 11.38 -8.50
CA LYS A 509 -16.44 12.06 -9.23
C LYS A 509 -16.26 13.57 -9.34
N LEU A 510 -15.16 14.13 -8.82
CA LEU A 510 -14.89 15.55 -8.93
C LEU A 510 -14.51 15.91 -10.37
N ASP A 511 -15.18 16.91 -10.95
CA ASP A 511 -14.86 17.45 -12.28
C ASP A 511 -13.41 17.97 -12.36
N LYS A 512 -12.92 18.52 -11.25
CA LYS A 512 -11.55 19.03 -11.12
C LYS A 512 -10.94 18.56 -9.80
N GLN A 513 -9.86 17.79 -9.91
CA GLN A 513 -9.05 17.40 -8.75
C GLN A 513 -8.31 18.62 -8.17
N PRO A 514 -8.23 18.76 -6.83
CA PRO A 514 -7.42 19.80 -6.19
C PRO A 514 -5.93 19.57 -6.49
N LYS A 515 -5.19 20.66 -6.75
CA LYS A 515 -3.76 20.61 -7.13
C LYS A 515 -2.85 21.34 -6.17
N THR A 516 -3.37 22.33 -5.45
CA THR A 516 -2.60 23.06 -4.44
C THR A 516 -2.95 22.56 -3.04
N GLU A 517 -2.00 22.67 -2.09
CA GLU A 517 -2.23 22.31 -0.68
C GLU A 517 -3.52 22.93 -0.13
N LYS A 518 -3.77 24.21 -0.41
CA LYS A 518 -5.00 24.90 0.00
C LYS A 518 -6.25 24.26 -0.61
N GLU A 519 -6.23 23.99 -1.91
CA GLU A 519 -7.37 23.33 -2.59
C GLU A 519 -7.61 21.93 -2.02
N MET A 520 -6.56 21.17 -1.69
CA MET A 520 -6.69 19.82 -1.13
C MET A 520 -7.33 19.86 0.26
N ILE A 521 -6.86 20.76 1.15
CA ILE A 521 -7.44 20.94 2.49
C ILE A 521 -8.91 21.36 2.40
N ASP A 522 -9.22 22.37 1.59
CA ASP A 522 -10.57 22.90 1.44
C ASP A 522 -11.51 21.85 0.82
N THR A 523 -11.04 21.10 -0.17
CA THR A 523 -11.80 20.01 -0.80
C THR A 523 -12.06 18.88 0.18
N TRP A 524 -11.07 18.51 1.01
CA TRP A 524 -11.23 17.49 2.04
C TRP A 524 -12.28 17.89 3.06
N ALA A 525 -12.19 19.12 3.59
CA ALA A 525 -13.16 19.65 4.55
C ALA A 525 -14.60 19.61 4.01
N VAL A 526 -14.82 20.09 2.78
CA VAL A 526 -16.15 20.14 2.17
C VAL A 526 -16.65 18.75 1.80
N THR A 527 -15.82 17.92 1.15
CA THR A 527 -16.22 16.60 0.67
C THR A 527 -16.52 15.65 1.83
N PHE A 528 -15.67 15.63 2.85
CA PHE A 528 -15.91 14.82 4.04
C PHE A 528 -17.18 15.29 4.75
N SER A 529 -17.32 16.60 4.98
CA SER A 529 -18.47 17.16 5.70
C SER A 529 -19.80 16.84 5.03
N THR A 530 -19.89 17.09 3.72
CA THR A 530 -21.11 16.81 2.95
C THR A 530 -21.40 15.32 2.86
N THR A 531 -20.37 14.48 2.83
CA THR A 531 -20.54 13.01 2.82
C THR A 531 -21.14 12.50 4.12
N VAL A 532 -20.67 12.99 5.27
CA VAL A 532 -21.12 12.51 6.58
C VAL A 532 -22.30 13.30 7.14
N GLY A 533 -22.63 14.46 6.57
CA GLY A 533 -23.73 15.34 7.00
C GLY A 533 -23.39 16.23 8.20
N TYR A 534 -22.10 16.43 8.50
CA TYR A 534 -21.60 17.26 9.61
C TYR A 534 -20.46 18.15 9.13
N ASP A 535 -20.40 19.39 9.59
CA ASP A 535 -19.28 20.28 9.28
C ASP A 535 -18.05 19.92 10.12
N ILE A 536 -17.03 19.33 9.49
CA ILE A 536 -15.75 18.98 10.13
C ILE A 536 -14.74 20.15 10.12
N SER A 537 -15.08 21.30 9.54
CA SER A 537 -14.16 22.45 9.46
C SER A 537 -13.75 22.97 10.84
N PRO A 538 -14.64 23.09 11.85
CA PRO A 538 -14.24 23.47 13.21
C PRO A 538 -13.30 22.44 13.86
N PHE A 539 -13.54 21.15 13.63
CA PHE A 539 -12.68 20.07 14.08
C PHE A 539 -11.27 20.17 13.48
N MET A 540 -11.18 20.40 12.16
CA MET A 540 -9.90 20.60 11.48
C MET A 540 -9.16 21.83 11.99
N THR A 541 -9.83 22.98 12.07
CA THR A 541 -9.20 24.27 12.40
C THR A 541 -8.87 24.43 13.88
N THR A 542 -9.75 24.01 14.78
CA THR A 542 -9.61 24.29 16.22
C THR A 542 -8.86 23.18 16.95
N ARG A 543 -9.19 21.92 16.67
CA ARG A 543 -8.57 20.78 17.37
C ARG A 543 -7.23 20.41 16.73
N TRP A 544 -7.24 20.26 15.41
CA TRP A 544 -6.08 19.79 14.68
C TRP A 544 -5.22 20.92 14.12
N LYS A 545 -5.70 22.16 14.09
CA LYS A 545 -4.98 23.34 13.55
C LYS A 545 -4.62 23.21 12.07
N ILE A 546 -5.48 22.54 11.31
CA ILE A 546 -5.42 22.43 9.85
C ILE A 546 -6.22 23.60 9.25
N PRO A 547 -5.61 24.47 8.42
CA PRO A 547 -6.24 25.72 7.98
C PRO A 547 -7.26 25.50 6.86
N VAL A 548 -8.55 25.54 7.20
CA VAL A 548 -9.67 25.56 6.24
C VAL A 548 -10.04 27.01 5.90
N SER A 549 -10.29 27.32 4.63
CA SER A 549 -10.66 28.67 4.22
C SER A 549 -12.08 29.06 4.58
N ASP A 550 -12.32 30.36 4.75
CA ASP A 550 -13.67 30.89 4.98
C ASP A 550 -14.64 30.51 3.86
N ALA A 551 -14.16 30.47 2.62
CA ALA A 551 -14.95 30.07 1.45
C ALA A 551 -15.35 28.59 1.52
N ALA A 552 -14.49 27.71 2.02
CA ALA A 552 -14.80 26.30 2.23
C ALA A 552 -15.73 26.09 3.43
N ALA A 553 -15.45 26.73 4.56
CA ALA A 553 -16.31 26.68 5.75
C ALA A 553 -17.73 27.23 5.47
N ALA A 554 -17.86 28.24 4.62
CA ALA A 554 -19.16 28.77 4.20
C ALA A 554 -20.02 27.71 3.47
N LYS A 555 -19.40 26.76 2.74
CA LYS A 555 -20.11 25.69 2.01
C LYS A 555 -20.71 24.64 2.93
N THR A 556 -20.17 24.48 4.14
CA THR A 556 -20.61 23.47 5.11
C THR A 556 -21.39 24.08 6.27
N LYS A 557 -21.52 25.41 6.33
CA LYS A 557 -22.16 26.16 7.43
C LYS A 557 -23.62 25.78 7.72
N SER A 558 -24.33 25.19 6.76
CA SER A 558 -25.69 24.68 6.96
C SER A 558 -25.74 23.34 7.70
N LEU A 559 -24.62 22.64 7.79
CA LEU A 559 -24.47 21.38 8.52
C LEU A 559 -24.20 21.66 10.00
N LYS A 560 -24.56 20.70 10.85
CA LYS A 560 -24.20 20.74 12.27
C LYS A 560 -22.69 20.56 12.42
N ALA A 561 -22.04 21.42 13.21
CA ALA A 561 -20.61 21.29 13.51
C ALA A 561 -20.29 19.96 14.19
N PHE A 562 -19.21 19.32 13.76
CA PHE A 562 -18.65 18.13 14.38
C PHE A 562 -17.75 18.50 15.58
N ASP A 563 -17.95 17.82 16.70
CA ASP A 563 -17.10 17.91 17.90
C ASP A 563 -16.78 16.47 18.37
N VAL A 564 -15.54 16.21 18.78
CA VAL A 564 -15.05 14.89 19.22
C VAL A 564 -15.67 14.49 20.57
N GLY A 565 -16.13 15.47 21.36
CA GLY A 565 -17.00 15.22 22.53
C GLY A 565 -18.41 14.78 22.13
N THR A 566 -18.81 15.03 20.87
CA THR A 566 -19.94 14.38 20.23
C THR A 566 -19.51 12.98 19.81
N VAL A 567 -19.31 12.12 20.80
CA VAL A 567 -19.62 10.71 20.57
C VAL A 567 -21.01 10.74 19.95
N PHE A 568 -21.20 10.06 18.82
CA PHE A 568 -22.53 9.70 18.36
C PHE A 568 -23.12 8.73 19.41
N GLY A 569 -23.41 9.24 20.60
CA GLY A 569 -24.44 8.69 21.43
C GLY A 569 -25.70 8.87 20.61
N CYS A 570 -26.42 7.78 20.39
CA CYS A 570 -27.84 7.91 20.20
C CYS A 570 -28.35 8.52 21.53
N GLY A 571 -28.34 9.86 21.71
CA GLY A 571 -28.16 10.59 22.99
C GLY A 571 -29.13 10.35 24.16
N SER A 572 -28.97 10.92 25.37
CA SER A 572 -28.21 12.12 25.81
C SER A 572 -27.61 11.94 27.22
N ASP A 573 -26.56 12.72 27.52
CA ASP A 573 -26.05 13.05 28.86
C ASP A 573 -25.38 11.95 29.71
N SER A 574 -24.10 11.65 29.44
CA SER A 574 -22.98 11.55 30.44
C SER A 574 -21.74 10.80 29.90
N VAL A 575 -20.61 11.53 29.88
CA VAL A 575 -19.15 11.22 29.88
C VAL A 575 -18.76 9.76 30.27
N SER A 576 -17.78 8.99 29.76
CA SER A 576 -16.71 9.05 28.72
C SER A 576 -16.04 7.66 28.55
N PHE A 577 -15.60 7.27 27.35
CA PHE A 577 -14.38 6.45 27.09
C PHE A 577 -13.80 6.78 25.68
N PRO A 578 -12.46 6.85 25.47
CA PRO A 578 -11.87 7.45 24.26
C PRO A 578 -11.47 6.48 23.16
N PHE A 579 -11.82 5.18 23.24
CA PHE A 579 -11.66 4.24 22.13
C PHE A 579 -12.99 3.53 21.87
N GLY A 580 -13.94 4.29 21.30
CA GLY A 580 -15.32 3.86 21.05
C GLY A 580 -15.51 3.20 19.69
N LEU A 581 -15.82 1.91 19.68
CA LEU A 581 -16.43 1.21 18.55
C LEU A 581 -17.97 1.27 18.65
N SER A 582 -18.54 2.45 18.89
CA SER A 582 -19.97 2.56 19.26
C SER A 582 -20.89 2.41 18.03
N PRO A 583 -21.77 1.39 17.99
CA PRO A 583 -22.79 1.27 16.95
C PRO A 583 -23.92 2.29 17.16
N CYS A 584 -24.41 2.90 16.09
CA CYS A 584 -25.60 3.76 16.12
C CYS A 584 -26.72 3.18 15.26
N ALA A 585 -27.96 3.42 15.69
CA ALA A 585 -29.15 2.94 15.00
C ALA A 585 -30.31 3.94 15.06
N GLU A 586 -31.02 4.09 13.93
CA GLU A 586 -32.38 4.61 13.88
C GLU A 586 -33.36 3.51 14.27
N ILE A 587 -34.37 3.84 15.09
CA ILE A 587 -35.36 2.88 15.59
C ILE A 587 -36.71 3.24 14.98
N GLY A 588 -37.39 2.26 14.40
CA GLY A 588 -38.74 2.39 13.90
C GLY A 588 -39.63 1.25 14.39
N VAL A 589 -40.90 1.54 14.64
CA VAL A 589 -41.92 0.52 14.90
C VAL A 589 -42.33 -0.07 13.56
N ALA A 590 -42.02 -1.35 13.33
CA ALA A 590 -42.36 -2.05 12.08
C ALA A 590 -43.79 -2.59 12.12
N SER A 591 -44.22 -3.05 13.31
CA SER A 591 -45.56 -3.53 13.60
C SER A 591 -45.80 -3.45 15.11
N PRO A 592 -47.02 -3.73 15.62
CA PRO A 592 -47.28 -3.80 17.05
C PRO A 592 -46.36 -4.77 17.80
N THR A 593 -45.77 -5.77 17.14
CA THR A 593 -44.90 -6.80 17.74
C THR A 593 -43.49 -6.79 17.18
N ALA A 594 -43.08 -5.76 16.42
CA ALA A 594 -41.76 -5.73 15.79
C ALA A 594 -41.09 -4.35 15.81
N LEU A 595 -39.80 -4.33 16.16
CA LEU A 595 -38.94 -3.16 16.07
C LEU A 595 -37.91 -3.32 14.96
N ASN A 596 -37.73 -2.28 14.15
CA ASN A 596 -36.67 -2.18 13.16
C ASN A 596 -35.59 -1.23 13.66
N PHE A 597 -34.35 -1.71 13.63
CA PHE A 597 -33.15 -0.97 13.96
C PHE A 597 -32.33 -0.81 12.69
N LYS A 598 -32.39 0.37 12.08
CA LYS A 598 -31.59 0.71 10.91
C LYS A 598 -30.25 1.26 11.36
N MET A 599 -29.18 0.51 11.13
CA MET A 599 -27.81 0.90 11.54
C MET A 599 -27.34 2.12 10.76
N SER A 600 -26.88 3.16 11.46
CA SER A 600 -26.45 4.45 10.91
C SER A 600 -24.95 4.72 11.06
N THR A 601 -24.33 4.24 12.13
CA THR A 601 -22.85 4.14 12.25
C THR A 601 -22.50 2.69 12.50
N TRP A 602 -21.30 2.32 12.08
CA TRP A 602 -20.91 0.93 12.03
C TRP A 602 -19.68 0.66 12.88
N ALA A 603 -19.68 -0.52 13.48
CA ALA A 603 -18.52 -1.23 13.95
C ALA A 603 -18.64 -2.66 13.41
N THR A 604 -17.56 -3.26 12.93
CA THR A 604 -17.59 -4.65 12.48
C THR A 604 -17.87 -5.57 13.67
N LEU A 605 -18.93 -6.39 13.62
CA LEU A 605 -19.26 -7.34 14.67
C LEU A 605 -18.49 -8.64 14.46
N ARG A 606 -17.69 -9.05 15.43
CA ARG A 606 -16.79 -10.20 15.31
C ARG A 606 -17.34 -11.43 16.01
N ARG A 607 -16.85 -12.61 15.63
CA ARG A 607 -17.16 -13.88 16.32
C ARG A 607 -16.72 -13.79 17.78
N GLY A 608 -17.61 -14.10 18.72
CA GLY A 608 -17.38 -13.94 20.16
C GLY A 608 -17.76 -12.56 20.72
N MET A 609 -18.08 -11.57 19.88
CA MET A 609 -18.73 -10.33 20.31
C MET A 609 -20.24 -10.46 20.20
N SER A 610 -20.96 -9.73 21.03
CA SER A 610 -22.41 -9.57 20.91
C SER A 610 -22.73 -8.10 20.68
N LEU A 611 -23.52 -7.80 19.65
CA LEU A 611 -24.27 -6.55 19.59
C LEU A 611 -25.41 -6.71 20.57
N VAL A 612 -25.45 -5.87 21.58
CA VAL A 612 -26.47 -5.93 22.61
C VAL A 612 -27.40 -4.75 22.47
N ILE A 613 -28.70 -5.06 22.39
CA ILE A 613 -29.78 -4.10 22.31
C ILE A 613 -30.54 -4.17 23.64
N GLY A 614 -30.27 -3.24 24.53
CA GLY A 614 -31.04 -3.10 25.76
C GLY A 614 -32.36 -2.40 25.49
N LEU A 615 -33.40 -2.88 26.16
CA LEU A 615 -34.77 -2.40 26.10
C LEU A 615 -35.22 -2.14 27.54
N GLU A 616 -35.39 -0.87 27.90
CA GLU A 616 -35.75 -0.42 29.24
C GLU A 616 -37.15 0.23 29.21
N GLY A 617 -38.04 -0.18 30.12
CA GLY A 617 -39.41 0.33 30.22
C GLY A 617 -40.38 -0.68 30.82
N ALA A 618 -41.40 -0.22 31.54
CA ALA A 618 -42.39 -1.08 32.18
C ALA A 618 -43.09 -1.99 31.14
N GLY A 619 -42.83 -3.30 31.21
CA GLY A 619 -43.49 -4.30 30.36
C GLY A 619 -42.76 -4.70 29.08
N ALA A 620 -41.41 -4.58 29.00
CA ALA A 620 -40.64 -5.06 27.85
C ALA A 620 -41.02 -6.52 27.47
N PRO A 621 -41.54 -6.77 26.24
CA PRO A 621 -42.06 -8.08 25.87
C PRO A 621 -40.92 -9.09 25.63
N ALA A 622 -41.22 -10.38 25.85
CA ALA A 622 -40.28 -11.46 25.56
C ALA A 622 -40.12 -11.64 24.04
N LEU A 623 -38.91 -11.96 23.59
CA LEU A 623 -38.61 -12.22 22.20
C LEU A 623 -39.19 -13.59 21.79
N THR A 624 -39.94 -13.67 20.69
CA THR A 624 -40.10 -14.95 19.98
C THR A 624 -38.78 -15.25 19.32
N SER A 625 -38.31 -16.49 19.32
CA SER A 625 -36.97 -16.93 18.88
C SER A 625 -36.50 -16.54 17.46
N THR A 626 -37.19 -15.64 16.76
CA THR A 626 -36.90 -15.17 15.40
C THR A 626 -36.35 -13.75 15.43
N VAL A 627 -35.05 -13.62 15.13
CA VAL A 627 -34.44 -12.34 14.75
C VAL A 627 -34.23 -12.35 13.24
N LYS A 628 -34.74 -11.32 12.55
CA LYS A 628 -34.57 -11.17 11.11
C LYS A 628 -33.60 -10.03 10.85
N VAL A 629 -32.50 -10.32 10.18
CA VAL A 629 -31.58 -9.28 9.68
C VAL A 629 -31.85 -9.10 8.19
N SER A 630 -32.06 -7.86 7.76
CA SER A 630 -32.35 -7.53 6.37
C SER A 630 -31.47 -6.36 5.90
N GLY A 631 -31.00 -6.41 4.65
CA GLY A 631 -30.06 -5.43 4.12
C GLY A 631 -29.29 -5.95 2.92
N LYS A 632 -28.41 -5.10 2.36
CA LYS A 632 -27.44 -5.54 1.36
C LYS A 632 -26.57 -6.63 2.01
N ASP A 633 -26.47 -7.78 1.36
CA ASP A 633 -25.74 -8.97 1.84
C ASP A 633 -26.35 -9.73 3.04
N ALA A 634 -27.68 -9.63 3.27
CA ALA A 634 -28.40 -10.33 4.35
C ALA A 634 -28.12 -11.84 4.48
N SER A 635 -27.66 -12.50 3.40
CA SER A 635 -27.23 -13.91 3.40
C SER A 635 -26.00 -14.20 4.26
N LEU A 636 -25.22 -13.19 4.65
CA LEU A 636 -24.04 -13.32 5.52
C LEU A 636 -24.38 -13.26 7.02
N PHE A 637 -25.62 -12.92 7.39
CA PHE A 637 -25.99 -12.57 8.74
C PHE A 637 -26.70 -13.73 9.46
N SER A 638 -25.94 -14.77 9.83
CA SER A 638 -26.41 -15.71 10.85
C SER A 638 -25.98 -15.23 12.23
N MET A 639 -26.96 -14.81 13.04
CA MET A 639 -26.76 -14.37 14.42
C MET A 639 -27.52 -15.28 15.38
N ASN A 640 -26.87 -15.67 16.46
CA ASN A 640 -27.56 -16.21 17.62
C ASN A 640 -28.16 -15.04 18.41
N ALA A 641 -29.46 -15.09 18.67
CA ALA A 641 -30.14 -14.08 19.47
C ALA A 641 -30.53 -14.65 20.82
N VAL A 642 -30.10 -14.01 21.91
CA VAL A 642 -30.47 -14.41 23.27
C VAL A 642 -31.07 -13.21 24.00
N TYR A 643 -32.32 -13.35 24.45
CA TYR A 643 -32.95 -12.36 25.32
C TYR A 643 -32.63 -12.67 26.79
N LYS A 644 -32.11 -11.68 27.52
CA LYS A 644 -31.89 -11.74 28.97
C LYS A 644 -32.73 -10.68 29.66
N LYS A 645 -33.63 -11.09 30.55
CA LYS A 645 -34.45 -10.18 31.37
C LYS A 645 -33.64 -9.63 32.55
N SER A 646 -33.76 -8.33 32.86
CA SER A 646 -33.11 -7.71 34.03
C SER A 646 -33.99 -6.59 34.61
N GLY A 647 -34.44 -6.75 35.86
CA GLY A 647 -35.25 -5.74 36.55
C GLY A 647 -36.51 -5.34 35.77
N THR A 648 -36.70 -4.03 35.56
CA THR A 648 -37.79 -3.43 34.77
C THR A 648 -37.52 -3.41 33.26
N GLY A 649 -36.49 -4.11 32.76
CA GLY A 649 -36.13 -4.17 31.34
C GLY A 649 -35.54 -5.52 30.91
N GLY A 650 -34.86 -5.54 29.76
CA GLY A 650 -34.12 -6.70 29.25
C GLY A 650 -33.17 -6.33 28.12
N ALA A 651 -32.31 -7.24 27.72
CA ALA A 651 -31.32 -7.03 26.68
C ALA A 651 -31.31 -8.19 25.67
N VAL A 652 -31.22 -7.86 24.40
CA VAL A 652 -31.08 -8.82 23.30
C VAL A 652 -29.63 -8.85 22.87
N TYR A 653 -29.00 -10.01 23.04
CA TYR A 653 -27.64 -10.28 22.62
C TYR A 653 -27.66 -10.91 21.23
N LEU A 654 -27.06 -10.23 20.26
CA LEU A 654 -26.90 -10.69 18.89
C LEU A 654 -25.44 -11.07 18.67
N THR A 655 -25.15 -12.36 18.71
CA THR A 655 -23.80 -12.90 18.55
C THR A 655 -23.63 -13.45 17.13
N PRO A 656 -22.69 -12.94 16.32
CA PRO A 656 -22.52 -13.40 14.97
C PRO A 656 -21.74 -14.72 14.96
N THR A 657 -22.10 -15.63 14.05
CA THR A 657 -21.35 -16.89 13.89
C THR A 657 -20.10 -16.72 13.00
N ALA A 658 -19.97 -15.57 12.32
CA ALA A 658 -18.85 -15.17 11.47
C ALA A 658 -18.54 -13.66 11.64
N LEU A 659 -17.52 -13.14 10.94
CA LEU A 659 -17.26 -11.70 10.88
C LEU A 659 -18.38 -11.01 10.08
N ILE A 660 -19.02 -10.01 10.67
CA ILE A 660 -20.12 -9.28 10.02
C ILE A 660 -19.74 -7.79 9.86
N PRO A 661 -19.45 -7.34 8.63
CA PRO A 661 -19.38 -5.92 8.34
C PRO A 661 -20.81 -5.35 8.30
N PHE A 662 -21.11 -4.41 9.19
CA PHE A 662 -22.34 -3.64 9.07
C PHE A 662 -22.10 -2.49 8.10
N ASP A 663 -22.47 -2.68 6.83
CA ASP A 663 -22.54 -1.54 5.90
C ASP A 663 -23.70 -0.61 6.32
N THR A 664 -23.61 0.69 6.01
CA THR A 664 -24.68 1.64 6.33
C THR A 664 -25.99 1.21 5.66
N GLY A 665 -27.08 1.07 6.42
CA GLY A 665 -28.39 0.68 5.90
C GLY A 665 -28.85 -0.76 6.19
N VAL A 666 -28.05 -1.57 6.91
CA VAL A 666 -28.52 -2.84 7.48
C VAL A 666 -29.65 -2.56 8.49
N THR A 667 -30.76 -3.27 8.35
CA THR A 667 -31.91 -3.20 9.25
C THR A 667 -32.04 -4.50 10.03
N ILE A 668 -31.91 -4.42 11.35
CA ILE A 668 -32.15 -5.52 12.28
C ILE A 668 -33.60 -5.44 12.74
N SER A 669 -34.37 -6.49 12.50
CA SER A 669 -35.76 -6.60 12.93
C SER A 669 -35.87 -7.59 14.08
N LEU A 670 -36.36 -7.12 15.23
CA LEU A 670 -36.66 -7.95 16.40
C LEU A 670 -38.16 -8.21 16.45
N GLU A 671 -38.57 -9.48 16.49
CA GLU A 671 -39.97 -9.90 16.63
C GLU A 671 -40.25 -10.40 18.06
N PHE A 672 -41.32 -9.87 18.66
CA PHE A 672 -41.71 -10.13 20.06
C PHE A 672 -42.98 -10.99 20.15
N SER A 673 -43.11 -11.75 21.24
CA SER A 673 -44.26 -12.63 21.48
C SER A 673 -45.53 -11.88 21.89
N ALA A 674 -45.40 -10.59 22.19
CA ALA A 674 -46.49 -9.73 22.61
C ALA A 674 -46.29 -8.32 22.05
N ALA A 675 -47.39 -7.54 22.03
CA ALA A 675 -47.35 -6.17 21.54
C ALA A 675 -46.41 -5.31 22.40
N LEU A 676 -45.71 -4.37 21.75
CA LEU A 676 -44.85 -3.39 22.39
C LEU A 676 -45.69 -2.45 23.28
N PRO A 677 -45.16 -2.04 24.45
CA PRO A 677 -45.85 -1.11 25.33
C PRO A 677 -46.09 0.23 24.64
N THR A 678 -47.21 0.88 24.95
CA THR A 678 -47.60 2.19 24.39
C THR A 678 -46.90 3.38 25.07
N GLY A 679 -46.02 3.13 26.05
CA GLY A 679 -45.23 4.13 26.75
C GLY A 679 -43.85 4.37 26.12
N PRO A 680 -43.05 5.32 26.64
CA PRO A 680 -41.68 5.54 26.16
C PRO A 680 -40.82 4.30 26.43
N LEU A 681 -40.14 3.82 25.38
CA LEU A 681 -39.19 2.72 25.45
C LEU A 681 -37.79 3.29 25.31
N GLU A 682 -36.97 3.10 26.35
CA GLU A 682 -35.55 3.43 26.29
C GLU A 682 -34.80 2.27 25.64
N THR A 683 -33.88 2.59 24.74
CA THR A 683 -33.09 1.60 24.02
C THR A 683 -31.62 1.91 24.12
N THR A 684 -30.84 0.95 24.55
CA THR A 684 -29.39 1.04 24.66
C THR A 684 -28.74 0.12 23.62
N PHE A 685 -27.62 0.53 23.04
CA PHE A 685 -26.83 -0.28 22.13
C PHE A 685 -25.43 -0.43 22.70
N TRP A 686 -24.92 -1.65 22.78
CA TRP A 686 -23.53 -1.86 23.11
C TRP A 686 -22.92 -3.01 22.37
N VAL A 687 -21.59 -3.06 22.37
CA VAL A 687 -20.86 -4.26 21.99
C VAL A 687 -20.23 -4.83 23.26
N GLU A 688 -20.41 -6.13 23.46
CA GLU A 688 -19.86 -6.88 24.58
C GLU A 688 -19.01 -8.06 24.07
N ASN A 689 -17.86 -8.31 24.70
CA ASN A 689 -17.05 -9.49 24.40
C ASN A 689 -17.49 -10.66 25.30
N SER A 690 -17.90 -11.78 24.71
CA SER A 690 -18.37 -12.96 25.45
C SER A 690 -17.28 -13.68 26.24
N THR A 691 -16.00 -13.44 25.95
CA THR A 691 -14.85 -14.05 26.66
C THR A 691 -14.16 -13.11 27.65
N ASP A 692 -14.52 -11.82 27.67
CA ASP A 692 -13.91 -10.83 28.56
C ASP A 692 -14.94 -9.76 28.94
N SER A 693 -15.44 -9.83 30.18
CA SER A 693 -16.44 -8.92 30.73
C SER A 693 -15.94 -7.48 30.93
N SER A 694 -14.65 -7.20 30.70
CA SER A 694 -14.07 -5.86 30.82
C SER A 694 -14.30 -4.99 29.59
N LEU A 695 -14.70 -5.56 28.45
CA LEU A 695 -14.93 -4.83 27.20
C LEU A 695 -16.44 -4.59 26.97
N MET A 696 -16.97 -3.56 27.63
CA MET A 696 -18.37 -3.11 27.55
C MET A 696 -18.43 -1.72 26.91
N ILE A 697 -19.03 -1.58 25.71
CA ILE A 697 -19.12 -0.29 25.00
C ILE A 697 -20.58 0.16 24.89
N ALA A 698 -21.12 0.94 25.84
CA ALA A 698 -22.55 1.28 25.85
C ALA A 698 -22.93 2.68 25.30
N SER A 699 -24.03 2.70 24.56
CA SER A 699 -24.77 3.85 24.03
C SER A 699 -26.20 3.77 24.58
N LYS A 700 -26.76 4.88 25.08
CA LYS A 700 -28.10 4.93 25.69
C LYS A 700 -28.97 5.98 25.01
N ARG A 701 -30.07 5.54 24.37
CA ARG A 701 -31.05 6.38 23.68
C ARG A 701 -32.40 6.36 24.38
N LYS A 702 -32.98 7.55 24.62
CA LYS A 702 -34.36 7.71 25.08
C LYS A 702 -35.26 8.15 23.92
N GLY A 703 -36.25 7.34 23.56
CA GLY A 703 -37.20 7.63 22.48
C GLY A 703 -38.64 7.34 22.90
N ALA A 704 -39.60 8.16 22.44
CA ALA A 704 -41.00 7.82 22.50
C ALA A 704 -41.37 6.96 21.28
N LEU A 705 -41.97 5.79 21.48
CA LEU A 705 -42.51 4.98 20.39
C LEU A 705 -43.75 5.69 19.82
N SER A 706 -43.64 6.34 18.66
CA SER A 706 -44.82 6.88 17.99
C SER A 706 -45.44 5.80 17.10
N THR A 707 -46.66 5.39 17.43
CA THR A 707 -47.49 4.52 16.59
C THR A 707 -48.18 5.39 15.54
N GLY A 708 -47.44 5.83 14.53
CA GLY A 708 -47.97 6.61 13.42
C GLY A 708 -48.46 5.72 12.29
N ASN A 709 -49.76 5.44 12.26
CA ASN A 709 -50.44 4.93 11.06
C ASN A 709 -50.15 5.87 9.89
N GLY A 710 -49.92 5.33 8.69
CA GLY A 710 -49.46 6.06 7.52
C GLY A 710 -50.18 7.39 7.29
N GLY A 711 -49.47 8.49 7.53
CA GLY A 711 -49.96 9.85 7.30
C GLY A 711 -48.78 10.81 7.24
N LYS A 712 -48.56 11.41 6.07
CA LYS A 712 -47.59 12.48 5.87
C LYS A 712 -47.86 13.60 6.89
N THR A 713 -46.91 13.91 7.76
CA THR A 713 -46.89 15.20 8.47
C THR A 713 -45.52 15.83 8.36
N SER A 714 -45.50 16.94 7.65
CA SER A 714 -44.43 17.89 7.45
C SER A 714 -43.93 18.50 8.75
N SER A 715 -42.64 18.82 8.77
CA SER A 715 -41.97 19.69 9.74
C SER A 715 -42.64 21.08 9.79
N ALA A 716 -43.42 21.36 10.82
CA ALA A 716 -43.71 22.72 11.30
C ALA A 716 -44.39 22.67 12.68
N GLY A 717 -43.84 23.41 13.65
CA GLY A 717 -44.56 23.84 14.85
C GLY A 717 -44.21 23.09 16.13
N HIS A 718 -43.19 23.58 16.85
CA HIS A 718 -43.18 23.66 18.32
C HIS A 718 -42.29 24.84 18.74
N ALA A 719 -42.77 26.04 18.42
CA ALA A 719 -42.38 27.27 19.08
C ALA A 719 -43.67 27.85 19.67
N LEU A 720 -43.95 27.52 20.94
CA LEU A 720 -44.65 28.34 21.94
C LEU A 720 -45.04 27.45 23.12
N GLY A 721 -44.66 27.87 24.33
CA GLY A 721 -45.28 27.37 25.56
C GLY A 721 -44.30 27.03 26.67
N PHE A 722 -43.59 28.01 27.23
CA PHE A 722 -43.26 28.07 28.66
C PHE A 722 -42.91 29.52 29.02
N MET A 723 -43.97 30.33 29.16
CA MET A 723 -43.98 31.54 29.98
C MET A 723 -44.86 31.24 31.20
N LEU A 724 -44.48 31.81 32.35
CA LEU A 724 -45.18 31.87 33.65
C LEU A 724 -44.94 30.69 34.59
N TYR A 725 -43.96 30.84 35.49
CA TYR A 725 -44.15 30.76 36.95
C TYR A 725 -42.89 31.30 37.66
N SER A 726 -42.85 32.61 37.92
CA SER A 726 -41.89 33.23 38.85
C SER A 726 -42.57 34.41 39.53
N VAL A 727 -43.15 34.23 40.72
CA VAL A 727 -43.52 35.34 41.62
C VAL A 727 -43.33 34.90 43.09
N TYR A 728 -42.70 35.80 43.87
CA TYR A 728 -42.61 35.90 45.35
C TYR A 728 -41.59 34.98 46.07
N PHE A 729 -40.65 35.42 46.93
CA PHE A 729 -40.38 36.61 47.79
C PHE A 729 -38.82 36.68 47.98
N VAL A 730 -38.04 37.76 47.77
CA VAL A 730 -37.89 39.08 48.46
C VAL A 730 -36.91 39.11 49.67
N LEU A 731 -35.85 39.94 49.52
CA LEU A 731 -35.03 40.70 50.52
C LEU A 731 -34.04 39.90 51.45
N LEU A 732 -32.78 40.30 51.74
CA LEU A 732 -32.14 41.59 52.09
C LEU A 732 -30.64 41.60 51.68
N LEU A 733 -30.14 42.63 50.99
CA LEU A 733 -29.33 43.80 51.47
C LEU A 733 -27.81 43.71 51.21
N SER A 734 -27.38 44.39 50.15
CA SER A 734 -26.27 45.36 50.04
C SER A 734 -25.28 45.52 51.22
N VAL A 735 -24.00 45.22 50.96
CA VAL A 735 -22.90 46.20 50.77
C VAL A 735 -22.01 45.67 49.64
#